data_AF-A0A9P7XNG8-F1
#
_entry.id   AF-A0A9P7XNG8-F1
#
_cell.length_a   1.000
_cell.length_b   1.000
_cell.length_c   1.000
_cell.angle_alpha   90.00
_cell.angle_beta   90.00
_cell.angle_gamma   90.00
#
_symmetry.space_group_name_H-M   'P 1'
#
loop_
_entity.id
_entity.type
_entity.pdbx_description
1 polymer ?
#
loop_
_entity_poly.entity_id
_entity_poly.type
_entity_poly.pdbx_seq_one_letter_code
_entity_poly.pdbx_strand_id
1 'polypeptide(L)'
;MATKNSKTGPDNVGTSTGPILELKPLKNVMPIVPAQQVDSSSCPPSGETSPLLETTPNGKQATQSGGPDNDESGVENITQKHAGRIREDPVGFVVQTAAFYQGTGWRSYSNYVGTRIFYEGFSASFKDRILASQKVVELVKSMANKQLEVLIKQRQDAHEAEKAANAGKKNFKPKVWPMRPEDVEARRKTLEAEVTAVAKTNIDKLVSDMNSMKFIRFFAFLINNILVRMYHQGIHIKESEFLELRRVAEYCAEKKYSMVILPCHKSHIDYLVISYIFFRMGLALPHIAAGDNLDMPVVGKALKGAGAFFIRRSWADDHLYTTIVQEYVQELLEGGYNIECFIEGTRSRTGKLLPPKLGVLKIIMDAMLSNRVQDCYIVPISIGYDKVIETETYINELLGIPKEKESLWGVITNSRLLQLKMGRIDVRFAKPYSLREFMNHEIDRREIINEQEMTDNTAKSQLLKALGYKVLADINSVSVVMPTALVGTVILTLRGRGVGRNELIRRVDWLKREILSKGGRVANFSGMETGEVVDRALGVLKDLVALQKNLLEPVFYAVKRFELSFYRNQLIHLFIHEAIVAVTMYTRIKIGGAKSTQKISQAELLNEVTFLSRLLKTDFIYNPGDIQSNLENTLEYLKKSNVIEIDSEGFVGLSDVERSIGRENYDFYCFLLWPFVETYWLAAVSLYTLIPTAKEITEQANAGGDQLHWIEERVFVEKTQMFGKTLYYQGDLSYFESVNMETLKNGFNRLCDYGILMIKKPTGPKEKTKVALHPDFMPSRGADGHVIASGALWDMVEHIGTLRREGKNRRDNATVSSRVLRFAEVVANSPAPVKVPMPSPAPKRGNGAPKL
;
A
#
# COMPACT_ATOMS: atom_id res chain seq x y z
N MET A 1 29.24 -67.66 -16.49
CA MET A 1 30.68 -68.01 -16.55
C MET A 1 31.45 -66.78 -16.08
N ALA A 2 32.28 -66.76 -15.04
CA ALA A 2 32.78 -67.78 -14.13
C ALA A 2 33.20 -67.09 -12.81
N THR A 3 32.81 -67.69 -11.66
CA THR A 3 33.62 -68.02 -10.45
C THR A 3 34.47 -66.93 -9.75
N LYS A 4 34.64 -66.86 -8.41
CA LYS A 4 34.24 -67.66 -7.23
C LYS A 4 34.79 -66.95 -5.96
N ASN A 5 34.06 -67.07 -4.83
CA ASN A 5 34.48 -67.36 -3.44
C ASN A 5 35.48 -66.42 -2.70
N SER A 6 35.42 -66.20 -1.37
CA SER A 6 34.69 -66.83 -0.24
C SER A 6 34.89 -66.06 1.09
N LYS A 7 33.85 -66.10 1.95
CA LYS A 7 33.74 -66.41 3.43
C LYS A 7 34.84 -65.92 4.40
N THR A 8 34.58 -65.47 5.63
CA THR A 8 33.86 -66.09 6.78
C THR A 8 33.52 -65.07 7.90
N GLY A 9 32.51 -65.37 8.74
CA GLY A 9 31.98 -64.58 9.90
C GLY A 9 32.89 -64.54 11.15
N PRO A 10 32.37 -64.33 12.41
CA PRO A 10 31.18 -65.00 12.97
C PRO A 10 30.24 -64.19 13.93
N ASP A 11 29.07 -64.80 14.22
CA ASP A 11 28.30 -64.93 15.50
C ASP A 11 27.94 -63.74 16.42
N ASN A 12 26.85 -63.72 17.21
CA ASN A 12 25.46 -64.22 17.20
C ASN A 12 24.82 -63.78 18.57
N VAL A 13 23.50 -64.01 18.76
CA VAL A 13 22.68 -63.87 20.01
C VAL A 13 22.06 -62.46 20.22
N GLY A 14 20.74 -62.19 20.17
CA GLY A 14 19.53 -62.89 20.68
C GLY A 14 19.14 -62.28 22.05
N THR A 15 17.93 -61.83 22.43
CA THR A 15 16.53 -62.17 22.11
C THR A 15 15.54 -61.25 22.87
N SER A 16 14.35 -61.01 22.27
CA SER A 16 12.96 -60.89 22.85
C SER A 16 12.64 -59.84 23.94
N THR A 17 11.55 -59.04 23.88
CA THR A 17 10.09 -59.38 23.97
C THR A 17 9.27 -58.07 23.76
N GLY A 18 8.29 -57.96 22.85
CA GLY A 18 6.82 -58.05 23.08
C GLY A 18 6.16 -56.71 23.58
N PRO A 19 4.86 -56.39 23.39
CA PRO A 19 3.81 -56.97 22.54
C PRO A 19 3.16 -55.95 21.55
N ILE A 20 2.36 -56.49 20.62
CA ILE A 20 1.38 -55.78 19.79
C ILE A 20 0.21 -55.35 20.68
N LEU A 21 -0.16 -54.07 20.66
CA LEU A 21 -1.41 -53.56 21.25
C LEU A 21 -2.08 -52.53 20.33
N GLU A 22 -3.39 -52.73 20.21
CA GLU A 22 -4.38 -52.07 19.37
C GLU A 22 -4.35 -50.54 19.40
N LEU A 23 -4.38 -49.92 18.21
CA LEU A 23 -4.78 -48.53 18.06
C LEU A 23 -6.30 -48.42 18.19
N LYS A 24 -6.77 -47.97 19.36
CA LYS A 24 -8.14 -47.49 19.56
C LYS A 24 -8.38 -46.26 18.67
N PRO A 25 -9.50 -46.17 17.93
CA PRO A 25 -9.89 -44.93 17.27
C PRO A 25 -10.40 -43.94 18.32
N LEU A 26 -9.78 -42.76 18.37
CA LEU A 26 -10.28 -41.62 19.15
C LEU A 26 -11.59 -41.13 18.50
N LYS A 27 -12.70 -41.59 19.07
CA LYS A 27 -14.02 -40.98 18.96
C LYS A 27 -13.97 -39.59 19.59
N ASN A 28 -14.16 -38.55 18.78
CA ASN A 28 -14.93 -37.34 19.09
C ASN A 28 -15.04 -36.49 17.81
N VAL A 29 -15.75 -37.05 16.83
CA VAL A 29 -16.35 -36.28 15.73
C VAL A 29 -17.73 -35.89 16.23
N MET A 30 -17.96 -34.59 16.47
CA MET A 30 -19.31 -34.10 16.71
C MET A 30 -20.18 -34.30 15.45
N PRO A 31 -21.48 -34.57 15.60
CA PRO A 31 -22.27 -35.27 14.60
C PRO A 31 -22.71 -34.36 13.45
N ILE A 32 -22.66 -34.91 12.24
CA ILE A 32 -23.51 -34.46 11.13
C ILE A 32 -24.95 -34.65 11.60
N VAL A 33 -25.65 -33.56 11.87
CA VAL A 33 -27.09 -33.59 12.14
C VAL A 33 -27.80 -33.93 10.81
N PRO A 34 -28.59 -35.01 10.74
CA PRO A 34 -29.39 -35.29 9.56
C PRO A 34 -30.52 -34.26 9.47
N ALA A 35 -30.78 -33.78 8.25
CA ALA A 35 -31.88 -32.89 7.94
C ALA A 35 -33.21 -33.50 8.43
N GLN A 36 -33.70 -33.01 9.57
CA GLN A 36 -35.08 -33.19 9.96
C GLN A 36 -35.94 -32.25 9.11
N GLN A 37 -36.91 -32.83 8.40
CA GLN A 37 -38.04 -32.09 7.84
C GLN A 37 -38.69 -31.28 8.96
N VAL A 38 -38.51 -29.96 8.90
CA VAL A 38 -39.28 -29.01 9.70
C VAL A 38 -40.47 -28.60 8.86
N ASP A 39 -41.65 -28.77 9.45
CA ASP A 39 -42.97 -28.43 8.93
C ASP A 39 -42.99 -27.02 8.31
N SER A 40 -43.46 -26.95 7.07
CA SER A 40 -43.58 -25.73 6.29
C SER A 40 -44.85 -24.97 6.64
N SER A 41 -44.91 -24.30 7.80
CA SER A 41 -46.01 -23.35 8.07
C SER A 41 -45.72 -22.35 9.19
N SER A 42 -44.71 -21.48 9.04
CA SER A 42 -44.73 -20.12 9.63
C SER A 42 -43.43 -19.35 9.33
N CYS A 43 -43.25 -18.92 8.08
CA CYS A 43 -42.35 -17.82 7.74
C CYS A 43 -42.97 -17.06 6.56
N PRO A 44 -43.09 -15.73 6.59
CA PRO A 44 -43.53 -14.98 5.42
C PRO A 44 -42.47 -15.13 4.31
N PRO A 45 -42.87 -15.22 3.03
CA PRO A 45 -41.94 -15.47 1.95
C PRO A 45 -40.98 -14.28 1.81
N SER A 46 -39.67 -14.54 1.92
CA SER A 46 -38.59 -13.64 1.53
C SER A 46 -38.53 -13.54 -0.01
N GLY A 47 -39.54 -12.88 -0.58
CA GLY A 47 -39.62 -12.59 -2.00
C GLY A 47 -38.81 -11.34 -2.37
N GLU A 48 -37.48 -11.40 -2.32
CA GLU A 48 -36.64 -10.51 -3.12
C GLU A 48 -35.44 -11.31 -3.66
N THR A 49 -35.44 -11.50 -4.98
CA THR A 49 -34.32 -12.05 -5.76
C THR A 49 -33.02 -11.32 -5.42
N SER A 50 -31.89 -12.03 -5.39
CA SER A 50 -30.55 -11.44 -5.20
C SER A 50 -30.40 -10.13 -6.01
N PRO A 51 -29.79 -9.06 -5.48
CA PRO A 51 -29.58 -7.80 -6.21
C PRO A 51 -28.78 -7.94 -7.53
N LEU A 52 -28.10 -9.08 -7.72
CA LEU A 52 -27.45 -9.47 -8.99
C LEU A 52 -28.47 -9.80 -10.10
N LEU A 53 -29.71 -10.16 -9.71
CA LEU A 53 -30.78 -10.68 -10.57
C LEU A 53 -31.94 -9.71 -10.86
N GLU A 54 -31.86 -8.40 -10.53
CA GLU A 54 -32.95 -7.45 -10.87
C GLU A 54 -33.25 -7.47 -12.39
N THR A 55 -34.50 -7.84 -12.73
CA THR A 55 -35.09 -7.76 -14.08
C THR A 55 -35.76 -6.40 -14.26
N THR A 56 -35.72 -5.85 -15.48
CA THR A 56 -36.17 -4.48 -15.79
C THR A 56 -37.70 -4.30 -15.66
N PRO A 57 -38.20 -3.09 -15.32
CA PRO A 57 -39.62 -2.85 -15.03
C PRO A 57 -40.58 -2.87 -16.23
N ASN A 58 -40.10 -3.15 -17.44
CA ASN A 58 -40.96 -3.33 -18.60
C ASN A 58 -40.73 -4.75 -19.11
N GLY A 59 -41.72 -5.63 -18.92
CA GLY A 59 -41.76 -7.01 -19.40
C GLY A 59 -41.75 -7.18 -20.92
N LYS A 60 -41.07 -6.29 -21.65
CA LYS A 60 -40.57 -6.59 -22.98
C LYS A 60 -39.20 -7.22 -22.76
N GLN A 61 -39.07 -8.50 -23.11
CA GLN A 61 -37.78 -9.03 -23.54
C GLN A 61 -37.26 -8.03 -24.58
N ALA A 62 -36.30 -7.19 -24.19
CA ALA A 62 -35.39 -6.63 -25.16
C ALA A 62 -34.82 -7.87 -25.86
N THR A 63 -35.12 -7.95 -27.14
CA THR A 63 -34.63 -8.99 -28.05
C THR A 63 -33.27 -9.47 -27.57
N GLN A 64 -33.14 -10.79 -27.44
CA GLN A 64 -31.85 -11.46 -27.55
C GLN A 64 -31.23 -11.04 -28.91
N SER A 65 -30.68 -9.84 -28.99
CA SER A 65 -29.62 -9.54 -29.92
C SER A 65 -28.39 -10.14 -29.27
N GLY A 66 -28.09 -11.38 -29.65
CA GLY A 66 -26.98 -12.15 -29.10
C GLY A 66 -25.69 -11.34 -29.05
N GLY A 67 -25.26 -11.04 -27.82
CA GLY A 67 -23.87 -10.78 -27.46
C GLY A 67 -23.43 -11.88 -26.47
N PRO A 68 -22.14 -12.25 -26.41
CA PRO A 68 -21.66 -13.50 -25.84
C PRO A 68 -21.53 -13.47 -24.30
N ASP A 69 -22.53 -12.93 -23.59
CA ASP A 69 -22.43 -12.59 -22.17
C ASP A 69 -23.19 -13.58 -21.25
N ASN A 70 -22.94 -14.88 -21.43
CA ASN A 70 -23.03 -15.85 -20.33
C ASN A 70 -21.60 -16.31 -20.04
N ASP A 71 -20.92 -15.55 -19.21
CA ASP A 71 -19.51 -15.70 -18.91
C ASP A 71 -19.33 -16.78 -17.81
N GLU A 72 -18.78 -17.95 -18.16
CA GLU A 72 -18.51 -19.08 -17.23
C GLU A 72 -17.58 -18.71 -16.05
N SER A 73 -16.97 -17.52 -16.08
CA SER A 73 -16.03 -17.04 -15.06
C SER A 73 -16.66 -16.53 -13.76
N GLY A 74 -17.99 -16.29 -13.73
CA GLY A 74 -18.71 -15.81 -12.56
C GLY A 74 -18.29 -14.41 -12.09
N VAL A 75 -17.83 -13.53 -12.99
CA VAL A 75 -17.50 -12.13 -12.69
C VAL A 75 -18.59 -11.23 -13.25
N GLU A 76 -19.25 -10.47 -12.38
CA GLU A 76 -20.37 -9.61 -12.77
C GLU A 76 -19.99 -8.13 -12.77
N ASN A 77 -20.39 -7.42 -13.83
CA ASN A 77 -20.35 -5.97 -13.86
C ASN A 77 -21.59 -5.40 -13.18
N ILE A 78 -21.44 -4.97 -11.93
CA ILE A 78 -22.56 -4.46 -11.18
C ILE A 78 -23.12 -3.21 -11.91
N THR A 79 -22.32 -2.27 -12.42
CA THR A 79 -22.87 -1.01 -12.94
C THR A 79 -23.50 -1.06 -14.35
N GLN A 80 -23.48 -2.22 -15.04
CA GLN A 80 -23.91 -2.36 -16.45
C GLN A 80 -25.34 -1.88 -16.74
N LYS A 81 -26.32 -2.28 -15.91
CA LYS A 81 -27.76 -1.94 -16.10
C LYS A 81 -28.13 -0.48 -15.74
N HIS A 82 -27.17 0.35 -15.39
CA HIS A 82 -27.39 1.63 -14.70
C HIS A 82 -26.72 2.84 -15.36
N ALA A 83 -26.36 2.70 -16.65
CA ALA A 83 -25.56 3.65 -17.43
C ALA A 83 -26.33 4.83 -18.06
N GLY A 84 -27.59 5.07 -17.67
CA GLY A 84 -28.41 6.15 -18.23
C GLY A 84 -27.76 7.52 -18.06
N ARG A 85 -27.36 8.17 -19.17
CA ARG A 85 -26.85 9.56 -19.15
C ARG A 85 -27.99 10.50 -19.53
N ILE A 86 -28.20 11.61 -18.82
CA ILE A 86 -29.24 12.61 -19.21
C ILE A 86 -29.16 12.99 -20.69
N ARG A 87 -27.95 13.09 -21.25
CA ARG A 87 -27.73 13.47 -22.66
C ARG A 87 -27.89 12.33 -23.66
N GLU A 88 -27.79 11.06 -23.25
CA GLU A 88 -27.85 9.90 -24.16
C GLU A 88 -29.15 9.10 -23.96
N ASP A 89 -29.63 9.01 -22.73
CA ASP A 89 -30.87 8.38 -22.30
C ASP A 89 -31.52 9.21 -21.15
N PRO A 90 -32.23 10.30 -21.47
CA PRO A 90 -32.90 11.13 -20.48
C PRO A 90 -34.01 10.39 -19.74
N VAL A 91 -34.70 9.46 -20.40
CA VAL A 91 -35.81 8.70 -19.82
C VAL A 91 -35.29 7.69 -18.81
N GLY A 92 -34.28 6.89 -19.16
CA GLY A 92 -33.64 5.96 -18.22
C GLY A 92 -33.02 6.66 -17.03
N PHE A 93 -32.43 7.86 -17.23
CA PHE A 93 -31.95 8.67 -16.12
C PHE A 93 -33.07 9.12 -15.17
N VAL A 94 -34.21 9.58 -15.69
CA VAL A 94 -35.36 9.99 -14.86
C VAL A 94 -35.94 8.79 -14.11
N VAL A 95 -36.10 7.64 -14.78
CA VAL A 95 -36.57 6.39 -14.16
C VAL A 95 -35.64 5.96 -13.04
N GLN A 96 -34.33 5.97 -13.26
CA GLN A 96 -33.34 5.64 -12.24
C GLN A 96 -33.39 6.61 -11.06
N THR A 97 -33.53 7.91 -11.33
CA THR A 97 -33.65 8.94 -10.29
C THR A 97 -34.91 8.73 -9.45
N ALA A 98 -36.04 8.43 -10.09
CA ALA A 98 -37.30 8.11 -9.42
C ALA A 98 -37.18 6.84 -8.56
N ALA A 99 -36.50 5.79 -9.06
CA ALA A 99 -36.26 4.56 -8.32
C ALA A 99 -35.41 4.77 -7.05
N PHE A 100 -34.40 5.64 -7.08
CA PHE A 100 -33.63 6.02 -5.89
C PHE A 100 -34.45 6.87 -4.91
N TYR A 101 -35.27 7.79 -5.42
CA TYR A 101 -36.12 8.63 -4.59
C TYR A 101 -37.22 7.82 -3.87
N GLN A 102 -37.88 6.94 -4.61
CA GLN A 102 -38.91 6.03 -4.09
C GLN A 102 -38.31 4.90 -3.25
N GLY A 103 -37.03 4.57 -3.46
CA GLY A 103 -36.33 3.51 -2.74
C GLY A 103 -36.83 2.13 -3.15
N THR A 104 -36.84 1.82 -4.44
CA THR A 104 -37.28 0.51 -4.97
C THR A 104 -36.14 -0.50 -5.06
N GLY A 105 -36.40 -1.76 -4.69
CA GLY A 105 -35.40 -2.84 -4.68
C GLY A 105 -34.25 -2.56 -3.72
N TRP A 106 -33.01 -2.85 -4.14
CA TRP A 106 -31.82 -2.61 -3.30
C TRP A 106 -31.61 -1.14 -2.92
N ARG A 107 -32.16 -0.19 -3.68
CA ARG A 107 -32.05 1.26 -3.41
C ARG A 107 -32.82 1.69 -2.16
N SER A 108 -33.76 0.85 -1.69
CA SER A 108 -34.41 1.04 -0.40
C SER A 108 -33.39 1.00 0.73
N TYR A 109 -32.39 0.13 0.64
CA TYR A 109 -31.41 -0.11 1.70
C TYR A 109 -32.06 -0.26 3.10
N SER A 110 -33.29 -0.78 3.14
CA SER A 110 -34.04 -0.98 4.39
C SER A 110 -33.84 -2.35 5.00
N ASN A 111 -33.46 -3.33 4.18
CA ASN A 111 -33.23 -4.71 4.59
C ASN A 111 -31.83 -5.15 4.15
N TYR A 112 -30.82 -4.68 4.89
CA TYR A 112 -29.42 -5.06 4.69
C TYR A 112 -28.96 -6.01 5.79
N VAL A 113 -27.94 -6.83 5.49
CA VAL A 113 -27.32 -7.75 6.43
C VAL A 113 -26.32 -7.01 7.33
N GLY A 114 -26.47 -7.15 8.64
CA GLY A 114 -25.56 -6.59 9.65
C GLY A 114 -26.30 -5.76 10.70
N THR A 115 -25.56 -5.24 11.68
CA THR A 115 -26.15 -4.43 12.77
C THR A 115 -26.84 -3.17 12.23
N ARG A 116 -27.93 -2.76 12.87
CA ARG A 116 -28.68 -1.56 12.50
C ARG A 116 -27.85 -0.29 12.74
N ILE A 117 -27.56 0.48 11.68
CA ILE A 117 -26.68 1.66 11.71
C ILE A 117 -27.40 2.99 11.44
N PHE A 118 -28.66 2.94 10.99
CA PHE A 118 -29.47 4.12 10.72
C PHE A 118 -30.73 4.12 11.59
N TYR A 119 -30.72 4.93 12.65
CA TYR A 119 -31.89 5.22 13.48
C TYR A 119 -31.72 6.57 14.21
N GLU A 120 -32.83 7.13 14.67
CA GLU A 120 -32.82 8.42 15.38
C GLU A 120 -32.06 8.31 16.70
N GLY A 121 -31.12 9.23 16.93
CA GLY A 121 -30.27 9.21 18.13
C GLY A 121 -29.09 8.23 18.08
N PHE A 122 -28.82 7.57 16.94
CA PHE A 122 -27.66 6.69 16.76
C PHE A 122 -26.37 7.35 17.27
N SER A 123 -25.97 8.47 16.65
CA SER A 123 -24.71 9.14 16.99
C SER A 123 -24.72 9.73 18.41
N ALA A 124 -25.86 10.26 18.87
CA ALA A 124 -25.97 10.80 20.23
C ALA A 124 -25.72 9.71 21.28
N SER A 125 -26.34 8.54 21.09
CA SER A 125 -26.17 7.40 22.00
C SER A 125 -24.72 6.93 22.09
N PHE A 126 -23.99 6.92 20.97
CA PHE A 126 -22.56 6.59 20.94
C PHE A 126 -21.73 7.61 21.73
N LYS A 127 -21.96 8.90 21.48
CA LYS A 127 -21.23 9.98 22.18
C LYS A 127 -21.45 9.91 23.68
N ASP A 128 -22.67 9.65 24.12
CA ASP A 128 -23.01 9.54 25.54
C ASP A 128 -22.36 8.32 26.19
N ARG A 129 -22.36 7.15 25.53
CA ARG A 129 -21.69 5.94 26.05
C ARG A 129 -20.17 6.11 26.17
N ILE A 130 -19.52 6.72 25.17
CA ILE A 130 -18.07 6.98 25.21
C ILE A 130 -17.73 7.98 26.31
N LEU A 131 -18.56 9.03 26.50
CA LEU A 131 -18.33 10.01 27.56
C LEU A 131 -18.55 9.41 28.95
N ALA A 132 -19.48 8.48 29.09
CA ALA A 132 -19.79 7.76 30.32
C ALA A 132 -18.85 6.55 30.59
N SER A 133 -17.99 6.19 29.63
CA SER A 133 -17.03 5.08 29.77
C SER A 133 -16.16 5.28 31.01
N GLN A 134 -16.02 4.22 31.81
CA GLN A 134 -15.21 4.24 33.02
C GLN A 134 -13.76 4.69 32.74
N LYS A 135 -13.16 4.23 31.64
CA LYS A 135 -11.78 4.63 31.28
C LYS A 135 -11.68 6.12 31.01
N VAL A 136 -12.65 6.70 30.30
CA VAL A 136 -12.67 8.15 30.01
C VAL A 136 -12.89 8.94 31.28
N VAL A 137 -13.87 8.56 32.11
CA VAL A 137 -14.19 9.24 33.37
C VAL A 137 -13.01 9.22 34.35
N GLU A 138 -12.34 8.07 34.51
CA GLU A 138 -11.17 7.95 35.38
C GLU A 138 -9.99 8.76 34.86
N LEU A 139 -9.75 8.77 33.54
CA LEU A 139 -8.68 9.57 32.94
C LEU A 139 -8.93 11.07 33.09
N VAL A 140 -10.18 11.52 32.89
CA VAL A 140 -10.58 12.91 33.11
C VAL A 140 -10.28 13.34 34.56
N LYS A 141 -10.69 12.52 35.55
CA LYS A 141 -10.41 12.77 36.97
C LYS A 141 -8.90 12.79 37.24
N SER A 142 -8.16 11.83 36.70
CA SER A 142 -6.69 11.75 36.87
C SER A 142 -5.98 12.98 36.30
N MET A 143 -6.38 13.44 35.11
CA MET A 143 -5.80 14.63 34.48
C MET A 143 -6.15 15.91 35.26
N ALA A 144 -7.40 16.05 35.71
CA ALA A 144 -7.82 17.18 36.53
C ALA A 144 -7.05 17.23 37.85
N ASN A 145 -6.86 16.08 38.52
CA ASN A 145 -6.08 15.99 39.75
C ASN A 145 -4.60 16.36 39.54
N LYS A 146 -3.95 15.87 38.46
CA LYS A 146 -2.57 16.26 38.13
C LYS A 146 -2.43 17.76 37.88
N GLN A 147 -3.38 18.36 37.16
CA GLN A 147 -3.39 19.81 36.95
C GLN A 147 -3.59 20.58 38.25
N LEU A 148 -4.47 20.08 39.13
CA LEU A 148 -4.71 20.65 40.44
C LEU A 148 -3.47 20.59 41.34
N GLU A 149 -2.76 19.46 41.36
CA GLU A 149 -1.50 19.29 42.11
C GLU A 149 -0.44 20.30 41.66
N VAL A 150 -0.27 20.49 40.34
CA VAL A 150 0.64 21.50 39.79
C VAL A 150 0.24 22.90 40.23
N LEU A 151 -1.05 23.25 40.20
CA LEU A 151 -1.54 24.56 40.62
C LEU A 151 -1.36 24.80 42.13
N ILE A 152 -1.64 23.80 42.96
CA ILE A 152 -1.43 23.86 44.41
C ILE A 152 0.05 24.11 44.70
N LYS A 153 0.94 23.32 44.08
CA LYS A 153 2.39 23.45 44.25
C LYS A 153 2.89 24.83 43.79
N GLN A 154 2.51 25.28 42.60
CA GLN A 154 2.89 26.61 42.09
C GLN A 154 2.45 27.73 43.04
N ARG A 155 1.26 27.62 43.63
CA ARG A 155 0.73 28.62 44.56
C ARG A 155 1.41 28.56 45.93
N GLN A 156 1.79 27.36 46.40
CA GLN A 156 2.61 27.17 47.60
C GLN A 156 4.02 27.76 47.40
N ASP A 157 4.69 27.40 46.31
CA ASP A 157 6.02 27.91 45.97
C ASP A 157 6.02 29.44 45.85
N ALA A 158 4.98 30.02 45.23
CA ALA A 158 4.81 31.48 45.13
C ALA A 158 4.59 32.14 46.50
N HIS A 159 3.81 31.51 47.39
CA HIS A 159 3.62 31.99 48.77
C HIS A 159 4.94 31.97 49.55
N GLU A 160 5.70 30.87 49.46
CA GLU A 160 6.98 30.73 50.15
C GLU A 160 8.03 31.69 49.61
N ALA A 161 8.12 31.87 48.29
CA ALA A 161 9.03 32.82 47.65
C ALA A 161 8.70 34.26 48.05
N GLU A 162 7.41 34.65 48.09
CA GLU A 162 6.97 35.98 48.53
C GLU A 162 7.34 36.24 50.00
N LYS A 163 7.18 35.22 50.85
CA LYS A 163 7.55 35.27 52.28
C LYS A 163 9.07 35.37 52.47
N ALA A 164 9.85 34.59 51.72
CA ALA A 164 11.30 34.62 51.76
C ALA A 164 11.87 35.97 51.28
N ALA A 165 11.35 36.51 50.17
CA ALA A 165 11.77 37.79 49.60
C ALA A 165 11.50 39.00 50.52
N ASN A 166 10.57 38.87 51.48
CA ASN A 166 10.22 39.93 52.42
C ASN A 166 10.59 39.58 53.87
N ALA A 167 11.47 38.60 54.07
CA ALA A 167 11.99 38.23 55.38
C ALA A 167 12.67 39.44 56.03
N GLY A 168 12.15 39.90 57.17
CA GLY A 168 12.66 41.05 57.93
C GLY A 168 11.79 42.31 57.92
N LYS A 169 10.74 42.40 57.08
CA LYS A 169 9.77 43.50 57.12
C LYS A 169 8.73 43.28 58.22
N LYS A 170 8.66 44.19 59.20
CA LYS A 170 7.59 44.18 60.21
C LYS A 170 6.23 44.41 59.54
N ASN A 171 5.23 43.62 59.92
CA ASN A 171 3.84 43.65 59.43
C ASN A 171 3.61 43.27 57.94
N PHE A 172 4.51 42.48 57.34
CA PHE A 172 4.29 41.96 55.99
C PHE A 172 3.15 40.93 55.93
N LYS A 173 2.18 41.13 55.02
CA LYS A 173 1.12 40.17 54.69
C LYS A 173 1.32 39.69 53.25
N PRO A 174 1.52 38.39 53.00
CA PRO A 174 1.66 37.87 51.65
C PRO A 174 0.37 38.08 50.86
N LYS A 175 0.49 38.41 49.58
CA LYS A 175 -0.65 38.56 48.66
C LYS A 175 -1.14 37.21 48.17
N VAL A 176 -0.23 36.26 47.97
CA VAL A 176 -0.56 34.90 47.57
C VAL A 176 -0.69 34.05 48.81
N TRP A 177 -1.82 33.36 48.97
CA TRP A 177 -2.05 32.39 50.05
C TRP A 177 -2.25 30.98 49.47
N PRO A 178 -1.86 29.92 50.19
CA PRO A 178 -2.22 28.55 49.83
C PRO A 178 -3.75 28.40 49.64
N MET A 179 -4.17 27.51 48.76
CA MET A 179 -5.60 27.28 48.52
C MET A 179 -6.25 26.68 49.78
N ARG A 180 -7.44 27.17 50.15
CA ARG A 180 -8.23 26.56 51.23
C ARG A 180 -8.85 25.25 50.73
N PRO A 181 -9.17 24.27 51.60
CA PRO A 181 -9.75 22.99 51.19
C PRO A 181 -11.03 23.13 50.33
N GLU A 182 -11.89 24.09 50.67
CA GLU A 182 -13.11 24.40 49.90
C GLU A 182 -12.79 24.91 48.48
N ASP A 183 -11.77 25.76 48.36
CA ASP A 183 -11.33 26.32 47.07
C ASP A 183 -10.65 25.24 46.21
N VAL A 184 -9.95 24.29 46.83
CA VAL A 184 -9.34 23.11 46.17
C VAL A 184 -10.42 22.23 45.55
N GLU A 185 -11.46 21.91 46.31
CA GLU A 185 -12.56 21.07 45.86
C GLU A 185 -13.41 21.75 44.76
N ALA A 186 -13.68 23.05 44.90
CA ALA A 186 -14.34 23.83 43.86
C ALA A 186 -13.49 23.90 42.57
N ARG A 187 -12.17 24.07 42.70
CA ARG A 187 -11.27 24.10 41.54
C ARG A 187 -11.16 22.72 40.88
N ARG A 188 -11.14 21.63 41.65
CA ARG A 188 -11.17 20.25 41.15
C ARG A 188 -12.36 20.02 40.24
N LYS A 189 -13.58 20.34 40.70
CA LYS A 189 -14.81 20.22 39.90
C LYS A 189 -14.76 21.07 38.63
N THR A 190 -14.19 22.27 38.72
CA THR A 190 -14.03 23.14 37.55
C THR A 190 -13.07 22.54 36.51
N LEU A 191 -11.91 22.04 36.95
CA LEU A 191 -10.94 21.38 36.07
C LEU A 191 -11.51 20.10 35.44
N GLU A 192 -12.25 19.30 36.20
CA GLU A 192 -12.96 18.13 35.66
C GLU A 192 -13.95 18.53 34.57
N ALA A 193 -14.72 19.60 34.77
CA ALA A 193 -15.64 20.13 33.76
C ALA A 193 -14.90 20.66 32.51
N GLU A 194 -13.78 21.36 32.69
CA GLU A 194 -12.92 21.84 31.60
C GLU A 194 -12.39 20.67 30.75
N VAL A 195 -11.83 19.63 31.39
CA VAL A 195 -11.31 18.43 30.69
C VAL A 195 -12.45 17.62 30.05
N THR A 196 -13.61 17.53 30.69
CA THR A 196 -14.82 16.90 30.12
C THR A 196 -15.29 17.63 28.87
N ALA A 197 -15.25 18.96 28.85
CA ALA A 197 -15.60 19.75 27.66
C ALA A 197 -14.62 19.50 26.50
N VAL A 198 -13.32 19.31 26.80
CA VAL A 198 -12.32 18.89 25.81
C VAL A 198 -12.62 17.48 25.30
N ALA A 199 -12.95 16.54 26.18
CA ALA A 199 -13.35 15.17 25.80
C ALA A 199 -14.57 15.18 24.88
N LYS A 200 -15.62 15.94 25.22
CA LYS A 200 -16.82 16.11 24.38
C LYS A 200 -16.48 16.66 23.00
N THR A 201 -15.63 17.68 22.93
CA THR A 201 -15.16 18.26 21.66
C THR A 201 -14.40 17.23 20.81
N ASN A 202 -13.55 16.41 21.45
CA ASN A 202 -12.82 15.33 20.78
C ASN A 202 -13.78 14.26 20.23
N ILE A 203 -14.76 13.86 21.04
CA ILE A 203 -15.81 12.89 20.68
C ILE A 203 -16.65 13.40 19.50
N ASP A 204 -17.08 14.67 19.53
CA ASP A 204 -17.89 15.27 18.46
C ASP A 204 -17.17 15.32 17.10
N LYS A 205 -15.86 15.56 17.12
CA LYS A 205 -15.03 15.54 15.91
C LYS A 205 -14.77 14.12 15.41
N LEU A 206 -14.63 13.17 16.33
CA LEU A 206 -14.31 11.78 16.02
C LEU A 206 -15.53 11.02 15.46
N VAL A 207 -16.63 10.95 16.21
CA VAL A 207 -17.74 10.01 15.98
C VAL A 207 -18.49 10.29 14.67
N SER A 208 -18.86 9.23 13.95
CA SER A 208 -19.63 9.33 12.70
C SER A 208 -21.09 9.79 12.93
N ASP A 209 -21.70 10.42 11.93
CA ASP A 209 -23.01 11.08 12.03
C ASP A 209 -24.10 10.35 11.20
N MET A 210 -24.15 9.01 11.30
CA MET A 210 -25.05 8.13 10.51
C MET A 210 -26.54 8.18 10.93
N ASN A 211 -27.14 9.37 10.93
CA ASN A 211 -28.49 9.59 11.49
C ASN A 211 -29.62 9.59 10.45
N SER A 212 -29.33 9.52 9.13
CA SER A 212 -30.34 9.74 8.09
C SER A 212 -30.28 8.74 6.93
N MET A 213 -31.29 7.86 6.89
CA MET A 213 -31.49 6.94 5.76
C MET A 213 -31.76 7.68 4.44
N LYS A 214 -32.45 8.82 4.50
CA LYS A 214 -32.73 9.64 3.30
C LYS A 214 -31.42 10.20 2.71
N PHE A 215 -30.53 10.67 3.58
CA PHE A 215 -29.22 11.17 3.16
C PHE A 215 -28.41 10.07 2.48
N ILE A 216 -28.30 8.88 3.07
CA ILE A 216 -27.46 7.83 2.50
C ILE A 216 -27.98 7.34 1.14
N ARG A 217 -29.31 7.25 0.95
CA ARG A 217 -29.89 6.92 -0.36
C ARG A 217 -29.55 7.96 -1.42
N PHE A 218 -29.67 9.24 -1.08
CA PHE A 218 -29.29 10.34 -1.97
C PHE A 218 -27.78 10.32 -2.27
N PHE A 219 -26.96 10.08 -1.25
CA PHE A 219 -25.52 10.01 -1.40
C PHE A 219 -25.10 8.83 -2.30
N ALA A 220 -25.70 7.65 -2.10
CA ALA A 220 -25.50 6.49 -2.96
C ALA A 220 -25.91 6.76 -4.42
N PHE A 221 -27.02 7.49 -4.65
CA PHE A 221 -27.40 7.95 -5.99
C PHE A 221 -26.32 8.84 -6.62
N LEU A 222 -25.79 9.82 -5.88
CA LEU A 222 -24.72 10.69 -6.35
C LEU A 222 -23.47 9.89 -6.71
N ILE A 223 -23.01 9.02 -5.82
CA ILE A 223 -21.83 8.17 -6.03
C ILE A 223 -22.02 7.23 -7.22
N ASN A 224 -23.19 6.60 -7.36
CA ASN A 224 -23.54 5.78 -8.51
C ASN A 224 -23.33 6.54 -9.83
N ASN A 225 -23.86 7.77 -9.91
CA ASN A 225 -23.73 8.60 -11.11
C ASN A 225 -22.28 8.98 -11.43
N ILE A 226 -21.45 9.19 -10.39
CA ILE A 226 -20.04 9.51 -10.57
C ILE A 226 -19.29 8.28 -11.09
N LEU A 227 -19.42 7.14 -10.40
CA LEU A 227 -18.69 5.92 -10.71
C LEU A 227 -19.03 5.37 -12.10
N VAL A 228 -20.32 5.32 -12.46
CA VAL A 228 -20.79 4.84 -13.76
C VAL A 228 -20.27 5.71 -14.92
N ARG A 229 -20.14 7.03 -14.70
CA ARG A 229 -19.67 7.96 -15.74
C ARG A 229 -18.16 7.90 -15.93
N MET A 230 -17.41 7.92 -14.83
CA MET A 230 -15.94 7.89 -14.86
C MET A 230 -15.42 6.51 -15.31
N TYR A 231 -15.98 5.45 -14.73
CA TYR A 231 -15.59 4.07 -15.01
C TYR A 231 -16.61 3.43 -15.95
N HIS A 232 -16.63 3.92 -17.18
CA HIS A 232 -17.56 3.52 -18.24
C HIS A 232 -17.53 2.02 -18.60
N GLN A 233 -16.48 1.26 -18.25
CA GLN A 233 -16.44 -0.19 -18.42
C GLN A 233 -16.95 -0.95 -17.19
N GLY A 234 -17.30 -0.23 -16.13
CA GLY A 234 -18.03 -0.69 -14.96
C GLY A 234 -17.19 -1.11 -13.77
N ILE A 235 -17.88 -1.64 -12.75
CA ILE A 235 -17.30 -2.18 -11.52
C ILE A 235 -17.53 -3.68 -11.51
N HIS A 236 -16.46 -4.45 -11.43
CA HIS A 236 -16.48 -5.91 -11.59
C HIS A 236 -16.20 -6.59 -10.26
N ILE A 237 -17.04 -7.56 -9.89
CA ILE A 237 -16.91 -8.36 -8.66
C ILE A 237 -17.07 -9.83 -9.02
N LYS A 238 -16.32 -10.73 -8.36
CA LYS A 238 -16.56 -12.17 -8.48
C LYS A 238 -17.76 -12.58 -7.64
N GLU A 239 -18.75 -13.21 -8.26
CA GLU A 239 -19.96 -13.68 -7.60
C GLU A 239 -19.63 -14.63 -6.45
N SER A 240 -18.78 -15.63 -6.68
CA SER A 240 -18.41 -16.62 -5.65
C SER A 240 -17.75 -15.99 -4.40
N GLU A 241 -16.92 -14.95 -4.61
CA GLU A 241 -16.24 -14.24 -3.51
C GLU A 241 -17.23 -13.38 -2.72
N PHE A 242 -18.18 -12.76 -3.43
CA PHE A 242 -19.24 -11.98 -2.81
C PHE A 242 -20.24 -12.86 -2.04
N LEU A 243 -20.63 -14.02 -2.56
CA LEU A 243 -21.51 -14.95 -1.87
C LEU A 243 -20.89 -15.44 -0.56
N GLU A 244 -19.59 -15.75 -0.55
CA GLU A 244 -18.89 -16.11 0.68
C GLU A 244 -18.82 -14.94 1.68
N LEU A 245 -18.56 -13.72 1.21
CA LEU A 245 -18.64 -12.53 2.05
C LEU A 245 -20.03 -12.35 2.68
N ARG A 246 -21.09 -12.52 1.88
CA ARG A 246 -22.47 -12.39 2.36
C ARG A 246 -22.81 -13.46 3.39
N ARG A 247 -22.42 -14.72 3.17
CA ARG A 247 -22.60 -15.81 4.12
C ARG A 247 -21.94 -15.49 5.47
N VAL A 248 -20.71 -14.97 5.43
CA VAL A 248 -20.01 -14.52 6.65
C VAL A 248 -20.70 -13.32 7.28
N ALA A 249 -21.16 -12.35 6.50
CA ALA A 249 -21.88 -11.19 7.01
C ALA A 249 -23.18 -11.59 7.73
N GLU A 250 -23.92 -12.58 7.21
CA GLU A 250 -25.12 -13.14 7.84
C GLU A 250 -24.77 -13.79 9.19
N TYR A 251 -23.74 -14.64 9.22
CA TYR A 251 -23.22 -15.23 10.46
C TYR A 251 -22.78 -14.17 11.49
N CYS A 252 -22.03 -13.14 11.03
CA CYS A 252 -21.60 -12.04 11.87
C CYS A 252 -22.80 -11.25 12.42
N ALA A 253 -23.84 -11.01 11.62
CA ALA A 253 -25.06 -10.34 12.05
C ALA A 253 -25.79 -11.13 13.14
N GLU A 254 -25.92 -12.45 13.00
CA GLU A 254 -26.54 -13.33 13.99
C GLU A 254 -25.79 -13.33 15.33
N LYS A 255 -24.45 -13.35 15.28
CA LYS A 255 -23.59 -13.37 16.47
C LYS A 255 -23.27 -11.99 17.04
N LYS A 256 -23.68 -10.91 16.36
CA LYS A 256 -23.24 -9.52 16.61
C LYS A 256 -21.71 -9.38 16.58
N TYR A 257 -21.05 -10.08 15.66
CA TYR A 257 -19.63 -9.88 15.39
C TYR A 257 -19.44 -8.81 14.34
N SER A 258 -18.38 -8.02 14.50
CA SER A 258 -18.03 -6.96 13.56
C SER A 258 -17.18 -7.54 12.41
N MET A 259 -17.39 -7.05 11.19
CA MET A 259 -16.43 -7.25 10.10
C MET A 259 -15.45 -6.09 10.04
N VAL A 260 -14.16 -6.40 10.00
CA VAL A 260 -13.05 -5.46 9.80
C VAL A 260 -12.62 -5.52 8.34
N ILE A 261 -13.09 -4.54 7.58
CA ILE A 261 -12.88 -4.39 6.14
C ILE A 261 -11.51 -3.74 5.89
N LEU A 262 -10.60 -4.48 5.25
CA LEU A 262 -9.20 -4.09 5.05
C LEU A 262 -8.85 -4.05 3.55
N PRO A 263 -9.24 -2.99 2.83
CA PRO A 263 -8.86 -2.80 1.43
C PRO A 263 -7.41 -2.29 1.27
N CYS A 264 -6.80 -2.59 0.12
CA CYS A 264 -5.64 -1.83 -0.38
C CYS A 264 -6.05 -0.38 -0.75
N HIS A 265 -5.10 0.55 -0.77
CA HIS A 265 -5.39 1.97 -1.02
C HIS A 265 -4.63 2.52 -2.24
N LYS A 266 -5.37 2.85 -3.30
CA LYS A 266 -4.84 3.38 -4.57
C LYS A 266 -5.42 4.74 -4.97
N SER A 267 -6.65 5.06 -4.57
CA SER A 267 -7.34 6.32 -4.95
C SER A 267 -8.17 6.88 -3.80
N HIS A 268 -8.47 8.18 -3.84
CA HIS A 268 -9.44 8.80 -2.94
C HIS A 268 -10.86 8.26 -3.10
N ILE A 269 -11.20 7.63 -4.22
CA ILE A 269 -12.55 7.05 -4.38
C ILE A 269 -12.69 5.67 -3.75
N ASP A 270 -11.62 5.03 -3.25
CA ASP A 270 -11.64 3.64 -2.78
C ASP A 270 -12.74 3.39 -1.73
N TYR A 271 -12.81 4.22 -0.69
CA TYR A 271 -13.84 4.10 0.35
C TYR A 271 -15.26 4.39 -0.17
N LEU A 272 -15.39 5.23 -1.21
CA LEU A 272 -16.68 5.46 -1.87
C LEU A 272 -17.10 4.23 -2.69
N VAL A 273 -16.14 3.56 -3.35
CA VAL A 273 -16.36 2.32 -4.10
C VAL A 273 -16.78 1.20 -3.15
N ILE A 274 -16.05 0.97 -2.06
CA ILE A 274 -16.38 -0.07 -1.07
C ILE A 274 -17.74 0.20 -0.43
N SER A 275 -17.98 1.43 0.04
CA SER A 275 -19.30 1.82 0.60
C SER A 275 -20.44 1.66 -0.41
N TYR A 276 -20.22 2.03 -1.67
CA TYR A 276 -21.22 1.85 -2.72
C TYR A 276 -21.51 0.37 -2.98
N ILE A 277 -20.48 -0.49 -2.99
CA ILE A 277 -20.66 -1.93 -3.14
C ILE A 277 -21.47 -2.49 -1.97
N PHE A 278 -21.14 -2.14 -0.72
CA PHE A 278 -21.88 -2.59 0.45
C PHE A 278 -23.33 -2.13 0.42
N PHE A 279 -23.57 -0.85 0.12
CA PHE A 279 -24.91 -0.31 -0.05
C PHE A 279 -25.70 -1.10 -1.09
N ARG A 280 -25.09 -1.32 -2.25
CA ARG A 280 -25.75 -1.96 -3.38
C ARG A 280 -26.03 -3.44 -3.14
N MET A 281 -25.12 -4.11 -2.46
CA MET A 281 -25.19 -5.53 -2.16
C MET A 281 -26.05 -5.84 -0.93
N GLY A 282 -26.59 -4.81 -0.26
CA GLY A 282 -27.41 -4.99 0.93
C GLY A 282 -26.60 -5.45 2.13
N LEU A 283 -25.37 -4.96 2.31
CA LEU A 283 -24.54 -5.17 3.50
C LEU A 283 -24.46 -3.88 4.31
N ALA A 284 -24.40 -3.99 5.64
CA ALA A 284 -24.25 -2.86 6.54
C ALA A 284 -22.97 -2.06 6.24
N LEU A 285 -23.13 -0.77 5.89
CA LEU A 285 -22.02 0.15 5.63
C LEU A 285 -21.00 0.16 6.79
N PRO A 286 -19.70 0.18 6.48
CA PRO A 286 -18.67 0.25 7.50
C PRO A 286 -18.51 1.65 8.07
N HIS A 287 -18.03 1.72 9.30
CA HIS A 287 -17.46 2.93 9.90
C HIS A 287 -16.03 3.08 9.40
N ILE A 288 -15.74 4.18 8.71
CA ILE A 288 -14.49 4.33 7.93
C ILE A 288 -13.49 5.17 8.72
N ALA A 289 -12.35 4.57 9.05
CA ALA A 289 -11.24 5.29 9.66
C ALA A 289 -10.61 6.25 8.64
N ALA A 290 -10.83 7.55 8.82
CA ALA A 290 -10.36 8.59 7.91
C ALA A 290 -9.36 9.53 8.58
N GLY A 291 -8.40 10.05 7.84
CA GLY A 291 -7.52 11.11 8.35
C GLY A 291 -8.27 12.44 8.50
N ASP A 292 -8.00 13.18 9.57
CA ASP A 292 -8.55 14.51 9.86
C ASP A 292 -8.37 15.54 8.71
N ASN A 293 -7.42 15.33 7.82
CA ASN A 293 -7.21 16.13 6.62
C ASN A 293 -8.37 16.09 5.61
N LEU A 294 -9.32 15.15 5.77
CA LEU A 294 -10.53 15.04 4.96
C LEU A 294 -11.74 15.73 5.61
N ASP A 295 -11.63 16.20 6.86
CA ASP A 295 -12.69 16.94 7.55
C ASP A 295 -12.74 18.40 7.09
N MET A 296 -13.17 18.59 5.84
CA MET A 296 -13.38 19.91 5.23
C MET A 296 -14.85 20.34 5.38
N PRO A 297 -15.15 21.65 5.39
CA PRO A 297 -16.54 22.11 5.40
C PRO A 297 -17.38 21.44 4.30
N VAL A 298 -18.61 21.05 4.63
CA VAL A 298 -19.54 20.30 3.75
C VAL A 298 -19.12 18.85 3.48
N VAL A 299 -17.91 18.61 2.95
CA VAL A 299 -17.42 17.27 2.61
C VAL A 299 -17.29 16.40 3.85
N GLY A 300 -16.66 16.91 4.90
CA GLY A 300 -16.48 16.21 6.18
C GLY A 300 -17.83 15.80 6.76
N LYS A 301 -18.82 16.71 6.78
CA LYS A 301 -20.18 16.39 7.24
C LYS A 301 -20.85 15.29 6.42
N ALA A 302 -20.71 15.33 5.08
CA ALA A 302 -21.26 14.30 4.20
C ALA A 302 -20.59 12.94 4.44
N LEU A 303 -19.26 12.91 4.60
CA LEU A 303 -18.50 11.71 4.90
C LEU A 303 -18.85 11.14 6.28
N LYS A 304 -19.01 11.98 7.31
CA LYS A 304 -19.48 11.53 8.64
C LYS A 304 -20.88 10.94 8.55
N GLY A 305 -21.76 11.55 7.77
CA GLY A 305 -23.09 11.01 7.48
C GLY A 305 -23.07 9.66 6.73
N ALA A 306 -21.97 9.35 6.05
CA ALA A 306 -21.73 8.10 5.34
C ALA A 306 -20.84 7.10 6.12
N GLY A 307 -20.52 7.38 7.39
CA GLY A 307 -19.79 6.46 8.27
C GLY A 307 -18.34 6.84 8.57
N ALA A 308 -17.79 7.92 8.02
CA ALA A 308 -16.42 8.33 8.32
C ALA A 308 -16.27 8.80 9.77
N PHE A 309 -15.19 8.35 10.43
CA PHE A 309 -14.73 8.87 11.71
C PHE A 309 -13.29 9.35 11.59
N PHE A 310 -13.02 10.58 12.04
CA PHE A 310 -11.75 11.26 11.75
C PHE A 310 -10.70 11.06 12.84
N ILE A 311 -9.57 10.47 12.46
CA ILE A 311 -8.41 10.22 13.31
C ILE A 311 -7.30 11.24 13.00
N ARG A 312 -6.66 11.78 14.05
CA ARG A 312 -5.49 12.66 13.94
C ARG A 312 -4.25 11.89 13.51
N ARG A 313 -3.37 12.53 12.72
CA ARG A 313 -2.10 11.91 12.28
C ARG A 313 -1.06 11.71 13.40
N SER A 314 -1.03 12.61 14.39
CA SER A 314 -0.17 12.50 15.57
C SER A 314 -1.01 12.67 16.82
N TRP A 315 -0.89 11.70 17.73
CA TRP A 315 -1.73 11.59 18.92
C TRP A 315 -1.06 10.82 20.07
N ALA A 316 0.20 10.40 19.91
CA ALA A 316 0.91 9.63 20.93
C ALA A 316 1.02 10.38 22.27
N ASP A 317 1.12 11.71 22.21
CA ASP A 317 1.27 12.56 23.40
C ASP A 317 -0.08 13.01 24.01
N ASP A 318 -1.21 12.73 23.34
CA ASP A 318 -2.57 13.07 23.82
C ASP A 318 -3.28 11.81 24.32
N HIS A 319 -3.05 11.48 25.60
CA HIS A 319 -3.63 10.30 26.24
C HIS A 319 -5.16 10.32 26.27
N LEU A 320 -5.76 11.51 26.43
CA LEU A 320 -7.22 11.65 26.47
C LEU A 320 -7.83 11.30 25.11
N TYR A 321 -7.30 11.89 24.04
CA TYR A 321 -7.73 11.57 22.69
C TYR A 321 -7.47 10.10 22.34
N THR A 322 -6.32 9.56 22.76
CA THR A 322 -6.00 8.14 22.53
C THR A 322 -7.03 7.20 23.14
N THR A 323 -7.39 7.47 24.40
CA THR A 323 -8.38 6.68 25.13
C THR A 323 -9.77 6.80 24.49
N ILE A 324 -10.17 8.01 24.06
CA ILE A 324 -11.46 8.23 23.39
C ILE A 324 -11.58 7.42 22.09
N VAL A 325 -10.54 7.39 21.25
CA VAL A 325 -10.57 6.61 20.00
C VAL A 325 -10.61 5.11 20.31
N GLN A 326 -9.85 4.64 21.30
CA GLN A 326 -9.87 3.25 21.72
C GLN A 326 -11.28 2.82 22.17
N GLU A 327 -11.91 3.62 23.03
CA GLU A 327 -13.28 3.35 23.51
C GLU A 327 -14.29 3.42 22.37
N TYR A 328 -14.16 4.36 21.43
CA TYR A 328 -15.06 4.40 20.27
C TYR A 328 -14.94 3.15 19.38
N VAL A 329 -13.73 2.73 19.03
CA VAL A 329 -13.51 1.52 18.22
C VAL A 329 -14.03 0.28 18.97
N GLN A 330 -13.82 0.22 20.28
CA GLN A 330 -14.31 -0.89 21.11
C GLN A 330 -15.84 -0.94 21.14
N GLU A 331 -16.53 0.20 21.33
CA GLU A 331 -17.99 0.29 21.27
C GLU A 331 -18.55 -0.14 19.90
N LEU A 332 -17.85 0.17 18.81
CA LEU A 332 -18.20 -0.33 17.48
C LEU A 332 -18.08 -1.85 17.42
N LEU A 333 -16.97 -2.41 17.91
CA LEU A 333 -16.72 -3.85 17.87
C LEU A 333 -17.73 -4.65 18.70
N GLU A 334 -18.02 -4.20 19.92
CA GLU A 334 -18.98 -4.82 20.84
C GLU A 334 -20.42 -4.78 20.30
N GLY A 335 -20.76 -3.72 19.56
CA GLY A 335 -22.06 -3.59 18.90
C GLY A 335 -22.21 -4.39 17.61
N GLY A 336 -21.16 -5.06 17.11
CA GLY A 336 -21.19 -5.75 15.82
C GLY A 336 -21.18 -4.79 14.61
N TYR A 337 -20.66 -3.58 14.78
CA TYR A 337 -20.59 -2.58 13.72
C TYR A 337 -19.36 -2.80 12.85
N ASN A 338 -19.56 -2.89 11.53
CA ASN A 338 -18.45 -3.04 10.59
C ASN A 338 -17.52 -1.83 10.64
N ILE A 339 -16.22 -2.07 10.51
CA ILE A 339 -15.16 -1.04 10.51
C ILE A 339 -14.34 -1.20 9.23
N GLU A 340 -14.08 -0.10 8.53
CA GLU A 340 -13.17 -0.06 7.38
C GLU A 340 -11.91 0.73 7.74
N CYS A 341 -10.74 0.15 7.48
CA CYS A 341 -9.50 0.91 7.48
C CYS A 341 -8.52 0.41 6.42
N PHE A 342 -7.78 1.33 5.81
CA PHE A 342 -6.77 0.98 4.83
C PHE A 342 -5.51 0.47 5.54
N ILE A 343 -5.16 -0.80 5.31
CA ILE A 343 -4.03 -1.45 5.97
C ILE A 343 -2.70 -0.73 5.71
N GLU A 344 -2.57 -0.05 4.56
CA GLU A 344 -1.39 0.72 4.14
C GLU A 344 -1.29 2.10 4.82
N GLY A 345 -2.41 2.61 5.36
CA GLY A 345 -2.54 3.93 6.00
C GLY A 345 -2.42 5.14 5.06
N THR A 346 -2.03 4.95 3.80
CA THR A 346 -1.98 5.98 2.76
C THR A 346 -2.08 5.35 1.37
N ARG A 347 -2.49 6.14 0.37
CA ARG A 347 -2.55 5.69 -1.03
C ARG A 347 -1.16 5.31 -1.54
N SER A 348 -1.05 4.24 -2.31
CA SER A 348 0.18 3.95 -3.04
C SER A 348 0.41 4.95 -4.16
N ARG A 349 1.55 5.64 -4.15
CA ARG A 349 1.97 6.55 -5.24
C ARG A 349 2.67 5.84 -6.38
N THR A 350 3.22 4.66 -6.09
CA THR A 350 4.02 3.88 -7.03
C THR A 350 3.22 2.76 -7.70
N GLY A 351 2.01 2.46 -7.22
CA GLY A 351 1.18 1.34 -7.69
C GLY A 351 1.48 0.01 -6.99
N LYS A 352 2.50 -0.05 -6.14
CA LYS A 352 2.86 -1.20 -5.30
C LYS A 352 2.09 -1.19 -3.98
N LEU A 353 1.81 -2.34 -3.37
CA LEU A 353 1.32 -2.36 -1.98
C LEU A 353 2.39 -1.83 -1.03
N LEU A 354 1.96 -1.02 -0.07
CA LEU A 354 2.83 -0.48 0.98
C LEU A 354 2.86 -1.40 2.21
N PRO A 355 3.92 -1.34 3.03
CA PRO A 355 3.97 -2.01 4.32
C PRO A 355 2.80 -1.62 5.24
N PRO A 356 2.32 -2.54 6.10
CA PRO A 356 1.10 -2.31 6.86
C PRO A 356 1.32 -1.29 7.99
N LYS A 357 0.35 -0.41 8.21
CA LYS A 357 0.26 0.52 9.34
C LYS A 357 -0.66 -0.07 10.40
N LEU A 358 -0.04 -0.51 11.48
CA LEU A 358 -0.68 -1.37 12.47
C LEU A 358 -1.52 -0.64 13.53
N GLY A 359 -1.67 0.69 13.44
CA GLY A 359 -2.27 1.52 14.50
C GLY A 359 -3.71 1.13 14.86
N VAL A 360 -4.61 1.11 13.87
CA VAL A 360 -6.02 0.73 14.09
C VAL A 360 -6.14 -0.77 14.42
N LEU A 361 -5.37 -1.62 13.74
CA LEU A 361 -5.34 -3.07 14.04
C LEU A 361 -4.90 -3.35 15.47
N LYS A 362 -3.99 -2.54 16.04
CA LYS A 362 -3.58 -2.65 17.43
C LYS A 362 -4.77 -2.47 18.36
N ILE A 363 -5.60 -1.45 18.13
CA ILE A 363 -6.79 -1.16 18.94
C ILE A 363 -7.78 -2.32 18.88
N ILE A 364 -8.02 -2.87 17.68
CA ILE A 364 -8.92 -4.01 17.47
C ILE A 364 -8.37 -5.25 18.18
N MET A 365 -7.08 -5.54 18.03
CA MET A 365 -6.43 -6.66 18.70
C MET A 365 -6.46 -6.50 20.23
N ASP A 366 -6.18 -5.31 20.77
CA ASP A 366 -6.24 -5.03 22.20
C ASP A 366 -7.67 -5.23 22.75
N ALA A 367 -8.70 -4.87 21.99
CA ALA A 367 -10.10 -5.13 22.35
C ALA A 367 -10.41 -6.63 22.42
N MET A 368 -9.91 -7.43 21.47
CA MET A 368 -10.02 -8.89 21.48
C MET A 368 -9.30 -9.52 22.68
N LEU A 369 -8.10 -9.04 22.98
CA LEU A 369 -7.27 -9.50 24.10
C LEU A 369 -7.89 -9.19 25.46
N SER A 370 -8.63 -8.08 25.56
CA SER A 370 -9.36 -7.73 26.78
C SER A 370 -10.61 -8.59 27.04
N ASN A 371 -10.95 -9.51 26.13
CA ASN A 371 -12.16 -10.34 26.15
C ASN A 371 -13.49 -9.58 26.21
N ARG A 372 -13.47 -8.26 25.99
CA ARG A 372 -14.68 -7.45 25.82
C ARG A 372 -15.37 -7.73 24.49
N VAL A 373 -14.59 -8.03 23.47
CA VAL A 373 -15.06 -8.48 22.14
C VAL A 373 -14.77 -9.97 22.01
N GLN A 374 -15.82 -10.76 21.78
CA GLN A 374 -15.69 -12.22 21.64
C GLN A 374 -14.93 -12.59 20.36
N ASP A 375 -15.39 -12.06 19.22
CA ASP A 375 -14.75 -12.24 17.93
C ASP A 375 -15.04 -11.08 16.97
N CYS A 376 -14.20 -10.95 15.93
CA CYS A 376 -14.47 -10.13 14.75
C CYS A 376 -13.85 -10.79 13.52
N TYR A 377 -14.39 -10.49 12.35
CA TYR A 377 -13.99 -11.14 11.10
C TYR A 377 -13.16 -10.19 10.25
N ILE A 378 -11.98 -10.65 9.84
CA ILE A 378 -11.11 -9.88 8.93
C ILE A 378 -11.57 -10.12 7.49
N VAL A 379 -11.75 -9.04 6.73
CA VAL A 379 -12.15 -9.06 5.32
C VAL A 379 -11.10 -8.33 4.46
N PRO A 380 -10.09 -9.03 3.94
CA PRO A 380 -9.10 -8.43 3.04
C PRO A 380 -9.71 -8.17 1.66
N ILE A 381 -9.49 -6.97 1.09
CA ILE A 381 -10.05 -6.58 -0.21
C ILE A 381 -8.95 -6.03 -1.14
N SER A 382 -8.93 -6.50 -2.39
CA SER A 382 -8.13 -5.90 -3.45
C SER A 382 -9.00 -5.04 -4.36
N ILE A 383 -8.51 -3.85 -4.70
CA ILE A 383 -9.14 -2.91 -5.64
C ILE A 383 -8.15 -2.63 -6.78
N GLY A 384 -8.56 -2.90 -8.01
CA GLY A 384 -7.82 -2.64 -9.24
C GLY A 384 -8.51 -1.59 -10.11
N TYR A 385 -7.72 -0.74 -10.77
CA TYR A 385 -8.22 0.31 -11.67
C TYR A 385 -7.49 0.25 -13.00
N ASP A 386 -8.23 0.40 -14.10
CA ASP A 386 -7.60 0.64 -15.40
C ASP A 386 -6.88 1.99 -15.44
N LYS A 387 -7.46 3.02 -14.81
CA LYS A 387 -6.84 4.33 -14.62
C LYS A 387 -7.22 4.94 -13.27
N VAL A 388 -6.21 5.44 -12.56
CA VAL A 388 -6.39 6.19 -11.31
C VAL A 388 -6.43 7.68 -11.64
N ILE A 389 -7.29 8.45 -10.95
CA ILE A 389 -7.49 9.88 -11.25
C ILE A 389 -6.23 10.67 -10.91
N GLU A 390 -5.61 10.30 -9.79
CA GLU A 390 -4.52 11.02 -9.15
C GLU A 390 -3.13 10.60 -9.65
N THR A 391 -3.01 9.82 -10.73
CA THR A 391 -1.70 9.32 -11.18
C THR A 391 -0.74 10.48 -11.51
N GLU A 392 -1.23 11.55 -12.15
CA GLU A 392 -0.39 12.72 -12.46
C GLU A 392 0.10 13.45 -11.19
N THR A 393 -0.75 13.60 -10.17
CA THR A 393 -0.36 14.22 -8.90
C THR A 393 0.57 13.33 -8.09
N TYR A 394 0.42 12.00 -8.17
CA TYR A 394 1.37 11.06 -7.57
C TYR A 394 2.77 11.23 -8.15
N ILE A 395 2.91 11.33 -9.47
CA ILE A 395 4.22 11.54 -10.11
C ILE A 395 4.83 12.88 -9.66
N ASN A 396 4.03 13.94 -9.56
CA ASN A 396 4.50 15.23 -9.06
C ASN A 396 4.98 15.13 -7.59
N GLU A 397 4.22 14.46 -6.72
CA GLU A 397 4.61 14.16 -5.34
C GLU A 397 5.95 13.41 -5.29
N LEU A 398 6.12 12.38 -6.12
CA LEU A 398 7.35 11.58 -6.21
C LEU A 398 8.56 12.37 -6.75
N LEU A 399 8.33 13.50 -7.44
CA LEU A 399 9.36 14.41 -7.93
C LEU A 399 9.68 15.56 -6.96
N GLY A 400 9.17 15.48 -5.72
CA GLY A 400 9.42 16.45 -4.65
C GLY A 400 8.50 17.66 -4.67
N ILE A 401 7.50 17.70 -5.56
CA ILE A 401 6.48 18.75 -5.54
C ILE A 401 5.61 18.50 -4.30
N PRO A 402 5.38 19.50 -3.44
CA PRO A 402 4.57 19.32 -2.25
C PRO A 402 3.20 18.74 -2.61
N LYS A 403 2.76 17.75 -1.82
CA LYS A 403 1.45 17.13 -1.96
C LYS A 403 0.35 18.18 -2.11
N GLU A 404 -0.27 18.19 -3.28
CA GLU A 404 -1.47 18.98 -3.50
C GLU A 404 -2.58 18.40 -2.63
N LYS A 405 -3.35 19.28 -1.99
CA LYS A 405 -4.57 18.88 -1.29
C LYS A 405 -5.65 18.62 -2.34
N GLU A 406 -5.47 17.59 -3.16
CA GLU A 406 -6.56 17.10 -3.99
C GLU A 406 -7.70 16.70 -3.05
N SER A 407 -8.87 17.29 -3.28
CA SER A 407 -10.05 17.04 -2.48
C SER A 407 -11.00 16.15 -3.24
N LEU A 408 -11.64 15.22 -2.53
CA LEU A 408 -12.82 14.50 -3.02
C LEU A 408 -13.86 15.42 -3.65
N TRP A 409 -14.01 16.62 -3.11
CA TRP A 409 -14.92 17.63 -3.63
C TRP A 409 -14.58 18.03 -5.05
N GLY A 410 -13.28 18.15 -5.38
CA GLY A 410 -12.81 18.38 -6.73
C GLY A 410 -13.25 17.25 -7.68
N VAL A 411 -13.22 16.00 -7.24
CA VAL A 411 -13.70 14.85 -8.04
C VAL A 411 -15.22 14.92 -8.26
N ILE A 412 -15.98 15.21 -7.20
CA ILE A 412 -17.46 15.25 -7.24
C ILE A 412 -17.97 16.43 -8.09
N THR A 413 -17.34 17.60 -7.99
CA THR A 413 -17.83 18.84 -8.63
C THR A 413 -17.28 19.09 -10.03
N ASN A 414 -16.16 18.47 -10.40
CA ASN A 414 -15.54 18.70 -11.70
C ASN A 414 -16.22 17.86 -12.79
N SER A 415 -17.14 18.50 -13.52
CA SER A 415 -17.86 17.90 -14.64
C SER A 415 -16.96 17.39 -15.77
N ARG A 416 -15.73 17.90 -15.91
CA ARG A 416 -14.75 17.39 -16.88
C ARG A 416 -14.16 16.04 -16.44
N LEU A 417 -13.98 15.81 -15.14
CA LEU A 417 -13.52 14.52 -14.62
C LEU A 417 -14.57 13.43 -14.87
N LEU A 418 -15.86 13.77 -14.79
CA LEU A 418 -16.96 12.84 -15.10
C LEU A 418 -17.04 12.44 -16.59
N GLN A 419 -16.36 13.17 -17.48
CA GLN A 419 -16.26 12.81 -18.91
C GLN A 419 -15.05 11.92 -19.21
N LEU A 420 -14.19 11.67 -18.21
CA LEU A 420 -13.03 10.81 -18.38
C LEU A 420 -13.48 9.37 -18.58
N LYS A 421 -13.00 8.73 -19.64
CA LYS A 421 -13.15 7.29 -19.87
C LYS A 421 -12.02 6.56 -19.15
N MET A 422 -12.21 6.26 -17.87
CA MET A 422 -11.16 5.71 -16.98
C MET A 422 -11.03 4.18 -16.99
N GLY A 423 -11.81 3.51 -17.84
CA GLY A 423 -11.85 2.05 -17.93
C GLY A 423 -12.77 1.44 -16.88
N ARG A 424 -12.31 0.36 -16.24
CA ARG A 424 -13.05 -0.40 -15.24
C ARG A 424 -12.42 -0.33 -13.84
N ILE A 425 -13.22 -0.69 -12.84
CA ILE A 425 -12.79 -1.03 -11.48
C ILE A 425 -12.98 -2.53 -11.28
N ASP A 426 -12.01 -3.22 -10.71
CA ASP A 426 -12.10 -4.63 -10.35
C ASP A 426 -11.94 -4.76 -8.83
N VAL A 427 -12.91 -5.35 -8.14
CA VAL A 427 -12.91 -5.51 -6.68
C VAL A 427 -13.01 -7.00 -6.34
N ARG A 428 -12.04 -7.48 -5.55
CA ARG A 428 -11.94 -8.88 -5.14
C ARG A 428 -11.91 -9.00 -3.63
N PHE A 429 -12.65 -9.98 -3.13
CA PHE A 429 -12.75 -10.26 -1.70
C PHE A 429 -11.96 -11.54 -1.41
N ALA A 430 -10.97 -11.45 -0.52
CA ALA A 430 -10.36 -12.64 0.04
C ALA A 430 -11.35 -13.30 1.01
N LYS A 431 -11.18 -14.62 1.24
CA LYS A 431 -12.03 -15.37 2.16
C LYS A 431 -11.97 -14.72 3.56
N PRO A 432 -13.09 -14.24 4.11
CA PRO A 432 -13.09 -13.70 5.47
C PRO A 432 -12.73 -14.77 6.50
N TYR A 433 -12.09 -14.37 7.60
CA TYR A 433 -11.68 -15.29 8.67
C TYR A 433 -11.84 -14.68 10.06
N SER A 434 -12.05 -15.54 11.06
CA SER A 434 -12.12 -15.17 12.48
C SER A 434 -10.77 -14.63 12.95
N LEU A 435 -10.78 -13.44 13.57
CA LEU A 435 -9.59 -12.89 14.21
C LEU A 435 -9.22 -13.69 15.46
N ARG A 436 -10.21 -14.17 16.23
CA ARG A 436 -9.96 -15.01 17.41
C ARG A 436 -9.23 -16.28 17.03
N GLU A 437 -9.70 -16.99 16.00
CA GLU A 437 -9.08 -18.22 15.51
C GLU A 437 -7.65 -17.98 15.03
N PHE A 438 -7.44 -16.92 14.25
CA PHE A 438 -6.10 -16.53 13.81
C PHE A 438 -5.16 -16.26 15.00
N MET A 439 -5.63 -15.52 16.00
CA MET A 439 -4.83 -15.19 17.19
C MET A 439 -4.44 -16.46 17.96
N ASN A 440 -5.40 -17.35 18.21
CA ASN A 440 -5.16 -18.60 18.93
C ASN A 440 -4.12 -19.46 18.19
N HIS A 441 -4.28 -19.64 16.87
CA HIS A 441 -3.32 -20.39 16.06
C HIS A 441 -1.91 -19.79 16.11
N GLU A 442 -1.78 -18.47 16.05
CA GLU A 442 -0.49 -17.79 16.07
C GLU A 442 0.16 -17.77 17.47
N ILE A 443 -0.64 -17.83 18.54
CA ILE A 443 -0.19 -18.01 19.92
C ILE A 443 0.33 -19.44 20.11
N ASP A 444 -0.45 -20.45 19.71
CA ASP A 444 -0.09 -21.86 19.80
C ASP A 444 1.20 -22.17 19.02
N ARG A 445 1.28 -21.70 17.77
CA ARG A 445 2.45 -21.89 16.90
C ARG A 445 3.75 -21.31 17.48
N ARG A 446 3.65 -20.27 18.31
CA ARG A 446 4.82 -19.60 18.91
C ARG A 446 5.14 -20.09 20.31
N GLU A 447 4.39 -21.08 20.82
CA GLU A 447 4.51 -21.56 22.20
C GLU A 447 4.49 -20.38 23.20
N ILE A 448 3.60 -19.40 23.01
CA ILE A 448 3.44 -18.32 24.00
C ILE A 448 2.66 -18.93 25.17
N ILE A 449 3.37 -19.36 26.22
CA ILE A 449 2.85 -20.29 27.22
C ILE A 449 1.99 -19.59 28.28
N ASN A 450 2.23 -18.29 28.56
CA ASN A 450 1.64 -17.62 29.72
C ASN A 450 0.82 -16.35 29.36
N GLU A 451 -0.33 -16.16 30.02
CA GLU A 451 -1.10 -14.90 29.99
C GLU A 451 -0.25 -13.67 30.36
N GLN A 452 0.81 -13.88 31.16
CA GLN A 452 1.80 -12.86 31.50
C GLN A 452 2.71 -12.48 30.30
N GLU A 453 3.03 -13.38 29.38
CA GLU A 453 3.79 -13.06 28.15
C GLU A 453 2.94 -12.31 27.13
N MET A 454 1.62 -12.48 27.12
CA MET A 454 0.72 -11.63 26.33
C MET A 454 0.59 -10.20 26.87
N THR A 455 1.07 -9.93 28.09
CA THR A 455 1.27 -8.54 28.55
C THR A 455 2.58 -7.94 28.04
N ASP A 456 3.53 -8.74 27.54
CA ASP A 456 4.75 -8.24 26.91
C ASP A 456 4.43 -7.55 25.57
N ASN A 457 4.96 -6.34 25.43
CA ASN A 457 4.82 -5.54 24.22
C ASN A 457 5.48 -6.20 23.00
N THR A 458 6.46 -7.08 23.22
CA THR A 458 7.18 -7.77 22.14
C THR A 458 6.31 -8.82 21.45
N ALA A 459 5.68 -9.72 22.22
CA ALA A 459 4.78 -10.75 21.69
C ALA A 459 3.59 -10.14 20.95
N LYS A 460 2.95 -9.12 21.55
CA LYS A 460 1.87 -8.34 20.90
C LYS A 460 2.32 -7.71 19.58
N SER A 461 3.51 -7.12 19.54
CA SER A 461 4.07 -6.52 18.34
C SER A 461 4.30 -7.55 17.22
N GLN A 462 4.77 -8.75 17.58
CA GLN A 462 4.96 -9.84 16.62
C GLN A 462 3.63 -10.36 16.06
N LEU A 463 2.64 -10.62 16.91
CA LEU A 463 1.31 -11.06 16.49
C LEU A 463 0.64 -10.03 15.58
N LEU A 464 0.74 -8.76 15.95
CA LEU A 464 0.21 -7.64 15.17
C LEU A 464 0.88 -7.52 13.80
N LYS A 465 2.21 -7.71 13.72
CA LYS A 465 2.94 -7.77 12.46
C LYS A 465 2.50 -8.97 11.62
N ALA A 466 2.35 -10.15 12.24
CA ALA A 466 1.88 -11.35 11.55
C ALA A 466 0.49 -11.13 10.93
N LEU A 467 -0.44 -10.51 11.68
CA LEU A 467 -1.76 -10.13 11.17
C LEU A 467 -1.64 -9.16 9.98
N GLY A 468 -0.88 -8.08 10.13
CA GLY A 468 -0.73 -7.08 9.08
C GLY A 468 -0.16 -7.65 7.78
N TYR A 469 0.87 -8.50 7.86
CA TYR A 469 1.46 -9.15 6.68
C TYR A 469 0.57 -10.27 6.12
N LYS A 470 -0.19 -10.99 6.96
CA LYS A 470 -1.20 -11.94 6.49
C LYS A 470 -2.27 -11.22 5.66
N VAL A 471 -2.80 -10.10 6.14
CA VAL A 471 -3.80 -9.30 5.40
C VAL A 471 -3.26 -8.86 4.05
N LEU A 472 -2.02 -8.36 3.99
CA LEU A 472 -1.38 -7.98 2.71
C LEU A 472 -1.18 -9.17 1.78
N ALA A 473 -0.80 -10.34 2.30
CA ALA A 473 -0.68 -11.57 1.53
C ALA A 473 -2.04 -12.00 0.96
N ASP A 474 -3.10 -11.93 1.77
CA ASP A 474 -4.46 -12.27 1.35
C ASP A 474 -4.96 -11.30 0.25
N ILE A 475 -4.71 -9.98 0.40
CA ILE A 475 -4.99 -8.97 -0.65
C ILE A 475 -4.25 -9.31 -1.95
N ASN A 476 -2.95 -9.62 -1.87
CA ASN A 476 -2.16 -9.99 -3.05
C ASN A 476 -2.70 -11.26 -3.72
N SER A 477 -3.10 -12.27 -2.94
CA SER A 477 -3.58 -13.57 -3.46
C SER A 477 -4.86 -13.47 -4.30
N VAL A 478 -5.67 -12.42 -4.07
CA VAL A 478 -6.88 -12.14 -4.84
C VAL A 478 -6.71 -10.96 -5.80
N SER A 479 -5.55 -10.32 -5.85
CA SER A 479 -5.30 -9.16 -6.72
C SER A 479 -5.32 -9.54 -8.20
N VAL A 480 -5.87 -8.64 -9.01
CA VAL A 480 -6.07 -8.84 -10.44
C VAL A 480 -5.22 -7.87 -11.24
N VAL A 481 -4.46 -8.39 -12.21
CA VAL A 481 -3.70 -7.58 -13.16
C VAL A 481 -4.64 -7.01 -14.22
N MET A 482 -4.73 -5.68 -14.25
CA MET A 482 -5.61 -4.93 -15.15
C MET A 482 -5.06 -4.88 -16.58
N PRO A 483 -5.89 -4.78 -17.63
CA PRO A 483 -5.41 -4.73 -19.00
C PRO A 483 -4.49 -3.54 -19.30
N THR A 484 -4.70 -2.38 -18.65
CA THR A 484 -3.78 -1.25 -18.76
C THR A 484 -2.42 -1.54 -18.14
N ALA A 485 -2.35 -2.36 -17.08
CA ALA A 485 -1.10 -2.84 -16.50
C ALA A 485 -0.35 -3.80 -17.44
N LEU A 486 -1.07 -4.69 -18.14
CA LEU A 486 -0.47 -5.56 -19.17
C LEU A 486 0.13 -4.74 -20.31
N VAL A 487 -0.68 -3.87 -20.93
CA VAL A 487 -0.27 -3.05 -22.08
C VAL A 487 0.84 -2.08 -21.69
N GLY A 488 0.68 -1.37 -20.57
CA GLY A 488 1.68 -0.42 -20.08
C GLY A 488 3.02 -1.08 -19.77
N THR A 489 2.99 -2.30 -19.21
CA THR A 489 4.21 -3.08 -18.96
C THR A 489 4.90 -3.43 -20.26
N VAL A 490 4.20 -4.07 -21.21
CA VAL A 490 4.80 -4.49 -22.48
C VAL A 490 5.42 -3.28 -23.21
N ILE A 491 4.74 -2.14 -23.26
CA ILE A 491 5.29 -0.92 -23.88
C ILE A 491 6.57 -0.43 -23.18
N LEU A 492 6.67 -0.60 -21.86
CA LEU A 492 7.85 -0.19 -21.08
C LEU A 492 9.00 -1.21 -21.10
N THR A 493 8.72 -2.48 -21.40
CA THR A 493 9.69 -3.58 -21.32
C THR A 493 10.14 -4.11 -22.68
N LEU A 494 9.71 -3.49 -23.78
CA LEU A 494 10.22 -3.82 -25.11
C LEU A 494 11.50 -3.06 -25.46
N ARG A 495 12.40 -3.74 -26.17
CA ARG A 495 13.57 -3.10 -26.78
C ARG A 495 13.10 -2.23 -27.96
N GLY A 496 13.40 -0.94 -27.89
CA GLY A 496 13.18 -0.01 -29.01
C GLY A 496 12.45 1.26 -28.61
N ARG A 497 11.98 1.99 -29.63
CA ARG A 497 11.28 3.27 -29.45
C ARG A 497 9.76 3.12 -29.34
N GLY A 498 9.21 2.01 -29.83
CA GLY A 498 7.79 1.71 -29.84
C GLY A 498 7.52 0.28 -30.31
N VAL A 499 6.25 -0.08 -30.42
CA VAL A 499 5.77 -1.43 -30.77
C VAL A 499 4.59 -1.36 -31.75
N GLY A 500 4.59 -2.21 -32.78
CA GLY A 500 3.46 -2.37 -33.70
C GLY A 500 2.26 -3.04 -33.01
N ARG A 501 1.04 -2.89 -33.56
CA ARG A 501 -0.17 -3.44 -32.93
C ARG A 501 -0.11 -4.97 -32.76
N ASN A 502 0.29 -5.70 -33.79
CA ASN A 502 0.30 -7.17 -33.75
C ASN A 502 1.33 -7.70 -32.75
N GLU A 503 2.49 -7.05 -32.68
CA GLU A 503 3.54 -7.39 -31.72
C GLU A 503 3.09 -7.10 -30.27
N LEU A 504 2.40 -5.98 -30.05
CA LEU A 504 1.82 -5.66 -28.74
C LEU A 504 0.82 -6.72 -28.28
N ILE A 505 -0.07 -7.17 -29.17
CA ILE A 505 -1.04 -8.24 -28.88
C ILE A 505 -0.32 -9.53 -28.52
N ARG A 506 0.64 -9.96 -29.35
CA ARG A 506 1.44 -11.19 -29.12
C ARG A 506 2.12 -11.18 -27.75
N ARG A 507 2.72 -10.05 -27.37
CA ARG A 507 3.44 -9.89 -26.09
C ARG A 507 2.49 -9.78 -24.89
N VAL A 508 1.32 -9.16 -25.05
CA VAL A 508 0.27 -9.15 -24.02
C VAL A 508 -0.29 -10.55 -23.79
N ASP A 509 -0.50 -11.33 -24.85
CA ASP A 509 -0.92 -12.74 -24.75
C ASP A 509 0.12 -13.62 -24.05
N TRP A 510 1.40 -13.42 -24.36
CA TRP A 510 2.48 -14.07 -23.64
C TRP A 510 2.46 -13.70 -22.15
N LEU A 511 2.42 -12.40 -21.83
CA LEU A 511 2.43 -11.93 -20.44
C LEU A 511 1.22 -12.44 -19.65
N LYS A 512 0.04 -12.47 -20.27
CA LYS A 512 -1.17 -13.07 -19.69
C LYS A 512 -0.95 -14.53 -19.32
N ARG A 513 -0.36 -15.34 -20.22
CA ARG A 513 -0.07 -16.75 -19.95
C ARG A 513 0.95 -16.94 -18.83
N GLU A 514 2.01 -16.14 -18.79
CA GLU A 514 3.02 -16.19 -17.73
C GLU A 514 2.45 -15.81 -16.35
N ILE A 515 1.53 -14.85 -16.30
CA ILE A 515 0.84 -14.49 -15.05
C ILE A 515 -0.02 -15.66 -14.57
N LEU A 516 -0.79 -16.29 -15.47
CA LEU A 516 -1.68 -17.39 -15.13
C LEU A 516 -0.91 -18.65 -14.71
N SER A 517 0.22 -18.98 -15.37
CA SER A 517 1.06 -20.14 -15.00
C SER A 517 1.69 -20.00 -13.61
N LYS A 518 1.81 -18.76 -13.12
CA LYS A 518 2.28 -18.42 -11.77
C LYS A 518 1.19 -18.38 -10.71
N GLY A 519 -0.06 -18.68 -11.08
CA GLY A 519 -1.22 -18.57 -10.19
C GLY A 519 -1.69 -17.13 -9.97
N GLY A 520 -1.14 -16.17 -10.72
CA GLY A 520 -1.63 -14.80 -10.75
C GLY A 520 -2.97 -14.71 -11.49
N ARG A 521 -3.70 -13.62 -11.28
CA ARG A 521 -5.01 -13.40 -11.89
C ARG A 521 -4.94 -12.25 -12.88
N VAL A 522 -5.59 -12.42 -14.02
CA VAL A 522 -5.78 -11.36 -15.02
C VAL A 522 -7.25 -11.00 -15.05
N ALA A 523 -7.50 -9.72 -15.26
CA ALA A 523 -8.82 -9.16 -15.51
C ALA A 523 -9.60 -10.02 -16.51
N ASN A 524 -10.78 -10.49 -16.11
CA ASN A 524 -11.65 -11.22 -17.04
C ASN A 524 -12.09 -10.30 -18.19
N PHE A 525 -11.99 -10.78 -19.42
CA PHE A 525 -12.28 -10.04 -20.64
C PHE A 525 -13.62 -10.43 -21.28
N SER A 526 -14.49 -11.19 -20.60
CA SER A 526 -15.82 -11.56 -21.08
C SER A 526 -15.83 -12.08 -22.51
N GLY A 527 -14.95 -13.05 -22.76
CA GLY A 527 -14.78 -13.68 -24.08
C GLY A 527 -14.11 -12.82 -25.15
N MET A 528 -13.73 -11.57 -24.88
CA MET A 528 -13.05 -10.72 -25.87
C MET A 528 -11.69 -11.29 -26.28
N GLU A 529 -11.38 -11.14 -27.57
CA GLU A 529 -10.04 -11.40 -28.08
C GLU A 529 -9.03 -10.41 -27.50
N THR A 530 -7.78 -10.85 -27.32
CA THR A 530 -6.71 -10.01 -26.76
C THR A 530 -6.49 -8.73 -27.56
N GLY A 531 -6.72 -8.75 -28.88
CA GLY A 531 -6.66 -7.56 -29.72
C GLY A 531 -7.63 -6.45 -29.28
N GLU A 532 -8.87 -6.81 -28.96
CA GLU A 532 -9.88 -5.84 -28.49
C GLU A 532 -9.53 -5.30 -27.11
N VAL A 533 -9.03 -6.16 -26.23
CA VAL A 533 -8.56 -5.78 -24.89
C VAL A 533 -7.43 -4.75 -24.98
N VAL A 534 -6.47 -4.99 -25.86
CA VAL A 534 -5.35 -4.08 -26.12
C VAL A 534 -5.86 -2.73 -26.61
N ASP A 535 -6.77 -2.72 -27.59
CA ASP A 535 -7.32 -1.47 -28.14
C ASP A 535 -8.10 -0.66 -27.07
N ARG A 536 -8.89 -1.34 -26.22
CA ARG A 536 -9.60 -0.70 -25.10
C ARG A 536 -8.63 -0.11 -24.08
N ALA A 537 -7.60 -0.85 -23.70
CA ALA A 537 -6.56 -0.39 -22.77
C ALA A 537 -5.80 0.82 -23.33
N LEU A 538 -5.43 0.79 -24.62
CA LEU A 538 -4.83 1.94 -25.31
C LEU A 538 -5.75 3.17 -25.33
N GLY A 539 -7.07 2.96 -25.47
CA GLY A 539 -8.07 4.03 -25.36
C GLY A 539 -8.09 4.71 -23.99
N VAL A 540 -7.90 3.94 -22.90
CA VAL A 540 -7.78 4.47 -21.54
C VAL A 540 -6.42 5.16 -21.31
N LEU A 541 -5.35 4.60 -21.89
CA LEU A 541 -3.97 5.08 -21.79
C LEU A 541 -3.58 6.17 -22.79
N LYS A 542 -4.54 6.74 -23.53
CA LYS A 542 -4.31 7.71 -24.63
C LYS A 542 -3.46 8.95 -24.27
N ASP A 543 -3.43 9.33 -22.99
CA ASP A 543 -2.64 10.48 -22.51
C ASP A 543 -1.19 10.07 -22.14
N LEU A 544 -0.93 8.77 -22.05
CA LEU A 544 0.36 8.17 -21.66
C LEU A 544 1.07 7.50 -22.83
N VAL A 545 0.31 6.99 -23.80
CA VAL A 545 0.79 6.27 -24.99
C VAL A 545 0.32 7.01 -26.24
N ALA A 546 1.27 7.33 -27.13
CA ALA A 546 0.99 7.94 -28.43
C ALA A 546 1.07 6.91 -29.56
N LEU A 547 0.40 7.23 -30.67
CA LEU A 547 0.33 6.42 -31.87
C LEU A 547 0.92 7.18 -33.05
N GLN A 548 1.94 6.59 -33.69
CA GLN A 548 2.51 7.09 -34.94
C GLN A 548 1.89 6.34 -36.12
N LYS A 549 1.21 7.06 -37.03
CA LYS A 549 0.42 6.47 -38.12
C LYS A 549 1.10 6.49 -39.50
N ASN A 550 2.09 7.37 -39.72
CA ASN A 550 2.78 7.53 -41.00
C ASN A 550 3.96 6.56 -41.14
N LEU A 551 3.70 5.27 -40.93
CA LEU A 551 4.67 4.17 -40.98
C LEU A 551 4.00 2.97 -41.67
N LEU A 552 4.80 1.96 -42.05
CA LEU A 552 4.29 0.73 -42.68
C LEU A 552 3.18 0.07 -41.82
N GLU A 553 3.35 0.08 -40.51
CA GLU A 553 2.33 -0.27 -39.54
C GLU A 553 2.23 0.80 -38.44
N PRO A 554 1.05 1.03 -37.83
CA PRO A 554 0.93 1.96 -36.73
C PRO A 554 1.74 1.50 -35.51
N VAL A 555 2.58 2.40 -34.99
CA VAL A 555 3.48 2.12 -33.86
C VAL A 555 3.04 2.88 -32.61
N PHE A 556 2.90 2.17 -31.50
CA PHE A 556 2.62 2.72 -30.18
C PHE A 556 3.91 2.97 -29.40
N TYR A 557 3.99 4.10 -28.69
CA TYR A 557 5.14 4.42 -27.85
C TYR A 557 4.74 5.20 -26.60
N ALA A 558 5.47 4.99 -25.50
CA ALA A 558 5.24 5.70 -24.25
C ALA A 558 5.72 7.16 -24.33
N VAL A 559 4.80 8.09 -24.05
CA VAL A 559 5.08 9.53 -23.93
C VAL A 559 5.41 9.87 -22.48
N LYS A 560 4.50 9.54 -21.56
CA LYS A 560 4.69 9.76 -20.12
C LYS A 560 5.19 8.48 -19.44
N ARG A 561 6.44 8.09 -19.73
CA ARG A 561 7.03 6.82 -19.26
C ARG A 561 6.97 6.63 -17.74
N PHE A 562 7.22 7.68 -16.96
CA PHE A 562 7.19 7.58 -15.49
C PHE A 562 5.75 7.40 -14.98
N GLU A 563 4.76 8.10 -15.55
CA GLU A 563 3.36 7.88 -15.20
C GLU A 563 2.88 6.48 -15.60
N LEU A 564 3.31 5.98 -16.76
CA LEU A 564 3.01 4.62 -17.21
C LEU A 564 3.63 3.54 -16.30
N SER A 565 4.73 3.85 -15.61
CA SER A 565 5.40 2.91 -14.70
C SER A 565 4.56 2.55 -13.48
N PHE A 566 3.62 3.43 -13.08
CA PHE A 566 2.61 3.13 -12.05
C PHE A 566 1.83 1.83 -12.35
N TYR A 567 1.48 1.61 -13.63
CA TYR A 567 0.75 0.43 -14.06
C TYR A 567 1.65 -0.81 -14.12
N ARG A 568 2.89 -0.65 -14.60
CA ARG A 568 3.91 -1.72 -14.60
C ARG A 568 4.20 -2.22 -13.19
N ASN A 569 4.26 -1.32 -12.21
CA ASN A 569 4.57 -1.68 -10.83
C ASN A 569 3.52 -2.58 -10.18
N GLN A 570 2.30 -2.65 -10.71
CA GLN A 570 1.25 -3.53 -10.21
C GLN A 570 1.56 -5.02 -10.42
N LEU A 571 2.43 -5.39 -11.37
CA LEU A 571 2.74 -6.79 -11.67
C LEU A 571 4.16 -7.24 -11.28
N ILE A 572 5.05 -6.32 -10.88
CA ILE A 572 6.46 -6.64 -10.59
C ILE A 572 6.58 -7.73 -9.51
N HIS A 573 5.69 -7.74 -8.52
CA HIS A 573 5.70 -8.73 -7.44
C HIS A 573 5.60 -10.18 -7.93
N LEU A 574 4.98 -10.44 -9.09
CA LEU A 574 4.88 -11.77 -9.69
C LEU A 574 6.17 -12.25 -10.36
N PHE A 575 7.08 -11.33 -10.68
CA PHE A 575 8.28 -11.58 -11.49
C PHE A 575 9.57 -11.13 -10.81
N ILE A 576 9.51 -10.79 -9.53
CA ILE A 576 10.65 -10.16 -8.83
C ILE A 576 11.85 -11.10 -8.73
N HIS A 577 11.61 -12.40 -8.51
CA HIS A 577 12.68 -13.38 -8.39
C HIS A 577 13.41 -13.59 -9.73
N GLU A 578 12.66 -13.73 -10.82
CA GLU A 578 13.19 -13.83 -12.18
C GLU A 578 13.94 -12.55 -12.58
N ALA A 579 13.40 -11.38 -12.20
CA ALA A 579 14.02 -10.10 -12.46
C ALA A 579 15.36 -9.93 -11.74
N ILE A 580 15.46 -10.38 -10.49
CA ILE A 580 16.72 -10.38 -9.73
C ILE A 580 17.74 -11.29 -10.41
N VAL A 581 17.37 -12.54 -10.73
CA VAL A 581 18.26 -13.48 -11.43
C VAL A 581 18.71 -12.91 -12.78
N ALA A 582 17.78 -12.38 -13.58
CA ALA A 582 18.08 -11.84 -14.90
C ALA A 582 19.05 -10.64 -14.83
N VAL A 583 18.82 -9.71 -13.90
CA VAL A 583 19.71 -8.56 -13.67
C VAL A 583 21.08 -9.01 -13.16
N THR A 584 21.16 -10.01 -12.29
CA THR A 584 22.44 -10.55 -11.85
C THR A 584 23.20 -11.21 -13.01
N MET A 585 22.54 -12.02 -13.84
CA MET A 585 23.15 -12.60 -15.03
C MET A 585 23.59 -11.53 -16.04
N TYR A 586 22.96 -10.35 -16.03
CA TYR A 586 23.30 -9.25 -16.93
C TYR A 586 24.76 -8.80 -16.77
N THR A 587 25.35 -8.96 -15.58
CA THR A 587 26.77 -8.65 -15.31
C THR A 587 27.72 -9.36 -16.29
N ARG A 588 27.39 -10.60 -16.68
CA ARG A 588 28.14 -11.40 -17.66
C ARG A 588 27.62 -11.24 -19.08
N ILE A 589 26.30 -11.15 -19.26
CA ILE A 589 25.68 -11.06 -20.59
C ILE A 589 26.04 -9.75 -21.31
N LYS A 590 26.17 -8.64 -20.58
CA LYS A 590 26.45 -7.32 -21.17
C LYS A 590 27.86 -7.20 -21.75
N ILE A 591 28.83 -7.99 -21.25
CA ILE A 591 30.22 -8.00 -21.71
C ILE A 591 30.30 -8.34 -23.22
N GLY A 592 29.31 -9.07 -23.75
CA GLY A 592 29.31 -9.51 -25.14
C GLY A 592 30.25 -10.70 -25.37
N GLY A 593 30.69 -10.89 -26.62
CA GLY A 593 31.57 -12.02 -26.98
C GLY A 593 30.85 -13.36 -27.17
N ALA A 594 31.60 -14.45 -27.02
CA ALA A 594 31.13 -15.81 -27.26
C ALA A 594 30.11 -16.29 -26.21
N LYS A 595 29.32 -17.32 -26.54
CA LYS A 595 28.34 -17.91 -25.60
C LYS A 595 28.99 -18.39 -24.30
N SER A 596 30.22 -18.92 -24.38
CA SER A 596 30.98 -19.40 -23.22
C SER A 596 31.36 -18.30 -22.23
N THR A 597 31.54 -17.05 -22.67
CA THR A 597 31.92 -15.93 -21.80
C THR A 597 30.71 -15.23 -21.15
N GLN A 598 29.49 -15.62 -21.54
CA GLN A 598 28.22 -15.04 -21.06
C GLN A 598 27.50 -15.98 -20.10
N LYS A 599 28.26 -16.64 -19.24
CA LYS A 599 27.77 -17.57 -18.23
C LYS A 599 28.27 -17.16 -16.84
N ILE A 600 27.51 -17.52 -15.81
CA ILE A 600 27.84 -17.27 -14.40
C ILE A 600 27.74 -18.59 -13.64
N SER A 601 28.68 -18.85 -12.72
CA SER A 601 28.59 -20.05 -11.88
C SER A 601 27.40 -19.93 -10.90
N GLN A 602 26.77 -21.03 -10.51
CA GLN A 602 25.67 -20.99 -9.53
C GLN A 602 26.10 -20.36 -8.18
N ALA A 603 27.33 -20.60 -7.73
CA ALA A 603 27.85 -20.02 -6.48
C ALA A 603 27.97 -18.49 -6.57
N GLU A 604 28.53 -17.97 -7.67
CA GLU A 604 28.61 -16.54 -7.91
C GLU A 604 27.22 -15.91 -8.07
N LEU A 605 26.32 -16.58 -8.79
CA LEU A 605 24.94 -16.16 -8.96
C LEU A 605 24.22 -16.05 -7.61
N LEU A 606 24.38 -17.02 -6.71
CA LEU A 606 23.79 -16.99 -5.37
C LEU A 606 24.29 -15.79 -4.54
N ASN A 607 25.58 -15.50 -4.59
CA ASN A 607 26.16 -14.35 -3.88
C ASN A 607 25.57 -13.02 -4.36
N GLU A 608 25.50 -12.84 -5.68
CA GLU A 608 24.98 -11.63 -6.29
C GLU A 608 23.46 -11.48 -6.13
N VAL A 609 22.69 -12.58 -6.25
CA VAL A 609 21.25 -12.61 -5.95
C VAL A 609 21.01 -12.25 -4.49
N THR A 610 21.84 -12.76 -3.57
CA THR A 610 21.76 -12.43 -2.14
C THR A 610 22.02 -10.95 -1.90
N PHE A 611 23.05 -10.39 -2.53
CA PHE A 611 23.35 -8.96 -2.45
C PHE A 611 22.18 -8.11 -2.96
N LEU A 612 21.71 -8.36 -4.18
CA LEU A 612 20.65 -7.56 -4.81
C LEU A 612 19.31 -7.70 -4.06
N SER A 613 18.96 -8.91 -3.61
CA SER A 613 17.74 -9.14 -2.82
C SER A 613 17.77 -8.38 -1.49
N ARG A 614 18.93 -8.37 -0.81
CA ARG A 614 19.13 -7.60 0.43
C ARG A 614 19.08 -6.10 0.18
N LEU A 615 19.67 -5.62 -0.92
CA LEU A 615 19.64 -4.20 -1.29
C LEU A 615 18.18 -3.72 -1.47
N LEU A 616 17.37 -4.48 -2.19
CA LEU A 616 15.99 -4.10 -2.56
C LEU A 616 14.91 -4.53 -1.55
N LYS A 617 15.29 -5.05 -0.38
CA LYS A 617 14.36 -5.62 0.62
C LYS A 617 13.31 -4.65 1.14
N THR A 618 13.56 -3.34 1.06
CA THR A 618 12.60 -2.31 1.48
C THR A 618 11.54 -2.03 0.41
N ASP A 619 11.85 -2.31 -0.87
CA ASP A 619 10.97 -2.02 -2.00
C ASP A 619 10.08 -3.20 -2.42
N PHE A 620 10.46 -4.42 -2.06
CA PHE A 620 9.78 -5.66 -2.45
C PHE A 620 9.61 -6.62 -1.27
N ILE A 621 8.47 -7.31 -1.26
CA ILE A 621 8.19 -8.39 -0.33
C ILE A 621 8.53 -9.70 -1.05
N TYR A 622 9.40 -10.51 -0.45
CA TYR A 622 9.79 -11.81 -0.99
C TYR A 622 8.96 -12.93 -0.39
N ASN A 623 8.86 -14.04 -1.12
CA ASN A 623 8.23 -15.26 -0.61
C ASN A 623 8.96 -15.77 0.65
N PRO A 624 8.23 -16.37 1.61
CA PRO A 624 8.83 -17.00 2.77
C PRO A 624 9.74 -18.16 2.32
N GLY A 625 10.93 -18.27 2.89
CA GLY A 625 11.88 -19.33 2.57
C GLY A 625 13.33 -18.85 2.58
N ASP A 626 14.25 -19.79 2.41
CA ASP A 626 15.67 -19.53 2.19
C ASP A 626 15.90 -18.93 0.78
N ILE A 627 16.85 -18.01 0.68
CA ILE A 627 17.30 -17.41 -0.58
C ILE A 627 17.79 -18.49 -1.55
N GLN A 628 18.50 -19.51 -1.07
CA GLN A 628 19.00 -20.58 -1.94
C GLN A 628 17.84 -21.40 -2.53
N SER A 629 16.90 -21.87 -1.72
CA SER A 629 15.72 -22.58 -2.22
C SER A 629 14.90 -21.72 -3.19
N ASN A 630 14.75 -20.43 -2.90
CA ASN A 630 14.06 -19.49 -3.80
C ASN A 630 14.81 -19.34 -5.14
N LEU A 631 16.15 -19.30 -5.12
CA LEU A 631 16.96 -19.25 -6.34
C LEU A 631 16.80 -20.53 -7.16
N GLU A 632 16.90 -21.70 -6.55
CA GLU A 632 16.78 -23.00 -7.21
C GLU A 632 15.41 -23.14 -7.91
N ASN A 633 14.32 -22.80 -7.21
CA ASN A 633 12.97 -22.77 -7.78
C ASN A 633 12.86 -21.80 -8.98
N THR A 634 13.51 -20.65 -8.88
CA THR A 634 13.52 -19.64 -9.96
C THR A 634 14.30 -20.13 -11.17
N LEU A 635 15.45 -20.77 -10.95
CA LEU A 635 16.26 -21.35 -12.02
C LEU A 635 15.52 -22.49 -12.74
N GLU A 636 14.84 -23.35 -11.99
CA GLU A 636 14.01 -24.41 -12.56
C GLU A 636 12.88 -23.83 -13.43
N TYR A 637 12.20 -22.79 -12.94
CA TYR A 637 11.17 -22.08 -13.70
C TYR A 637 11.72 -21.48 -15.01
N LEU A 638 12.83 -20.75 -14.93
CA LEU A 638 13.44 -20.08 -16.09
C LEU A 638 13.97 -21.10 -17.10
N LYS A 639 14.49 -22.25 -16.64
CA LYS A 639 14.92 -23.37 -17.50
C LYS A 639 13.72 -23.99 -18.21
N LYS A 640 12.64 -24.30 -17.48
CA LYS A 640 11.38 -24.84 -18.05
C LYS A 640 10.75 -23.89 -19.07
N SER A 641 10.90 -22.58 -18.85
CA SER A 641 10.42 -21.53 -19.75
C SER A 641 11.38 -21.25 -20.93
N ASN A 642 12.45 -22.05 -21.09
CA ASN A 642 13.49 -21.89 -22.10
C ASN A 642 14.17 -20.50 -22.09
N VAL A 643 14.22 -19.80 -20.96
CA VAL A 643 14.93 -18.52 -20.84
C VAL A 643 16.42 -18.74 -20.58
N ILE A 644 16.73 -19.72 -19.73
CA ILE A 644 18.10 -20.07 -19.35
C ILE A 644 18.42 -21.54 -19.64
N GLU A 645 19.70 -21.84 -19.69
CA GLU A 645 20.26 -23.18 -19.67
C GLU A 645 21.29 -23.28 -18.53
N ILE A 646 21.44 -24.49 -17.99
CA ILE A 646 22.44 -24.81 -16.97
C ILE A 646 23.25 -25.98 -17.53
N ASP A 647 24.56 -25.81 -17.68
CA ASP A 647 25.44 -26.88 -18.17
C ASP A 647 25.84 -27.87 -17.07
N SER A 648 26.54 -28.94 -17.47
CA SER A 648 26.98 -30.01 -16.56
C SER A 648 27.94 -29.54 -15.47
N GLU A 649 28.58 -28.39 -15.65
CA GLU A 649 29.52 -27.79 -14.69
C GLU A 649 28.83 -26.80 -13.75
N GLY A 650 27.51 -26.61 -13.87
CA GLY A 650 26.75 -25.72 -13.01
C GLY A 650 26.86 -24.24 -13.39
N PHE A 651 27.24 -23.93 -14.64
CA PHE A 651 27.18 -22.57 -15.16
C PHE A 651 25.81 -22.27 -15.77
N VAL A 652 25.29 -21.11 -15.44
CA VAL A 652 23.98 -20.60 -15.88
C VAL A 652 24.20 -19.58 -17.00
N GLY A 653 23.51 -19.77 -18.12
CA GLY A 653 23.55 -18.86 -19.28
C GLY A 653 22.20 -18.75 -19.99
N LEU A 654 22.10 -17.88 -20.99
CA LEU A 654 20.90 -17.80 -21.84
C LEU A 654 20.82 -19.02 -22.76
N SER A 655 19.62 -19.60 -22.87
CA SER A 655 19.33 -20.70 -23.78
C SER A 655 19.47 -20.26 -25.25
N ASP A 656 19.67 -21.22 -26.16
CA ASP A 656 19.69 -20.94 -27.60
C ASP A 656 18.33 -20.48 -28.12
N VAL A 657 17.23 -20.97 -27.54
CA VAL A 657 15.86 -20.54 -27.87
C VAL A 657 15.69 -19.05 -27.57
N GLU A 658 16.08 -18.61 -26.36
CA GLU A 658 15.96 -17.22 -25.94
C GLU A 658 16.86 -16.29 -26.78
N ARG A 659 18.06 -16.77 -27.16
CA ARG A 659 18.95 -16.03 -28.07
C ARG A 659 18.35 -15.88 -29.47
N SER A 660 17.72 -16.93 -30.00
CA SER A 660 17.14 -16.92 -31.35
C SER A 660 15.99 -15.91 -31.50
N ILE A 661 15.27 -15.61 -30.41
CA ILE A 661 14.20 -14.61 -30.39
C ILE A 661 14.67 -13.22 -29.95
N GLY A 662 15.98 -12.97 -29.87
CA GLY A 662 16.51 -11.63 -29.54
C GLY A 662 16.51 -11.27 -28.05
N ARG A 663 16.34 -12.24 -27.16
CA ARG A 663 16.31 -12.11 -25.69
C ARG A 663 15.08 -11.41 -25.11
N GLU A 664 13.95 -11.45 -25.82
CA GLU A 664 12.73 -10.73 -25.43
C GLU A 664 12.25 -11.00 -24.00
N ASN A 665 12.28 -12.25 -23.53
CA ASN A 665 11.76 -12.63 -22.21
C ASN A 665 12.77 -12.32 -21.12
N TYR A 666 14.05 -12.60 -21.39
CA TYR A 666 15.15 -12.21 -20.50
C TYR A 666 15.17 -10.69 -20.27
N ASP A 667 15.04 -9.92 -21.35
CA ASP A 667 15.00 -8.46 -21.27
C ASP A 667 13.80 -7.95 -20.52
N PHE A 668 12.62 -8.57 -20.72
CA PHE A 668 11.42 -8.24 -19.97
C PHE A 668 11.70 -8.22 -18.47
N TYR A 669 12.33 -9.28 -17.94
CA TYR A 669 12.71 -9.37 -16.52
C TYR A 669 13.69 -8.26 -16.11
N CYS A 670 14.72 -8.00 -16.91
CA CYS A 670 15.66 -6.91 -16.63
C CYS A 670 14.98 -5.52 -16.60
N PHE A 671 14.07 -5.24 -17.54
CA PHE A 671 13.36 -3.96 -17.63
C PHE A 671 12.41 -3.69 -16.46
N LEU A 672 11.91 -4.74 -15.80
CA LEU A 672 11.11 -4.57 -14.58
C LEU A 672 11.94 -4.01 -13.42
N LEU A 673 13.21 -4.43 -13.30
CA LEU A 673 14.02 -4.17 -12.11
C LEU A 673 15.05 -3.06 -12.27
N TRP A 674 15.58 -2.82 -13.47
CA TRP A 674 16.61 -1.80 -13.70
C TRP A 674 16.27 -0.39 -13.17
N PRO A 675 15.03 0.13 -13.25
CA PRO A 675 14.72 1.45 -12.69
C PRO A 675 15.02 1.54 -11.18
N PHE A 676 14.77 0.45 -10.43
CA PHE A 676 15.06 0.36 -9.00
C PHE A 676 16.57 0.27 -8.75
N VAL A 677 17.28 -0.57 -9.50
CA VAL A 677 18.76 -0.66 -9.40
C VAL A 677 19.42 0.69 -9.65
N GLU A 678 18.97 1.43 -10.67
CA GLU A 678 19.45 2.78 -10.95
C GLU A 678 19.11 3.77 -9.82
N THR A 679 17.97 3.60 -9.14
CA THR A 679 17.60 4.43 -7.98
C THR A 679 18.52 4.19 -6.80
N TYR A 680 18.83 2.93 -6.49
CA TYR A 680 19.73 2.59 -5.38
C TYR A 680 21.18 2.99 -5.68
N TRP A 681 21.59 2.90 -6.94
CA TRP A 681 22.86 3.49 -7.38
C TRP A 681 22.86 5.00 -7.22
N LEU A 682 21.78 5.70 -7.61
CA LEU A 682 21.64 7.14 -7.41
C LEU A 682 21.71 7.51 -5.91
N ALA A 683 21.06 6.73 -5.05
CA ALA A 683 21.13 6.92 -3.60
C ALA A 683 22.56 6.78 -3.09
N ALA A 684 23.30 5.74 -3.50
CA ALA A 684 24.69 5.54 -3.10
C ALA A 684 25.62 6.66 -3.59
N VAL A 685 25.54 7.04 -4.88
CA VAL A 685 26.40 8.09 -5.44
C VAL A 685 26.03 9.49 -4.93
N SER A 686 24.77 9.71 -4.52
CA SER A 686 24.36 10.97 -3.90
C SER A 686 25.02 11.24 -2.56
N LEU A 687 25.54 10.22 -1.87
CA LEU A 687 26.29 10.39 -0.62
C LEU A 687 27.53 11.25 -0.79
N TYR A 688 28.09 11.32 -2.01
CA TYR A 688 29.18 12.25 -2.32
C TYR A 688 28.77 13.73 -2.21
N THR A 689 27.47 14.04 -2.22
CA THR A 689 26.97 15.41 -1.95
C THR A 689 27.00 15.79 -0.47
N LEU A 690 27.26 14.83 0.43
CA LEU A 690 27.43 15.06 1.88
C LEU A 690 28.89 15.34 2.26
N ILE A 691 29.83 15.22 1.32
CA ILE A 691 31.25 15.41 1.60
C ILE A 691 31.51 16.91 1.77
N PRO A 692 32.11 17.32 2.90
CA PRO A 692 32.42 18.73 3.13
C PRO A 692 33.41 19.24 2.09
N THR A 693 33.24 20.50 1.72
CA THR A 693 34.12 21.20 0.78
C THR A 693 35.48 21.49 1.41
N ALA A 694 36.51 21.72 0.60
CA ALA A 694 37.84 22.11 1.11
C ALA A 694 37.78 23.35 2.02
N LYS A 695 36.87 24.28 1.73
CA LYS A 695 36.62 25.47 2.54
C LYS A 695 36.00 25.11 3.89
N GLU A 696 34.95 24.30 3.91
CA GLU A 696 34.29 23.85 5.14
C GLU A 696 35.20 23.00 6.03
N ILE A 697 36.04 22.15 5.43
CA ILE A 697 37.06 21.37 6.15
C ILE A 697 38.03 22.32 6.88
N THR A 698 38.47 23.39 6.19
CA THR A 698 39.38 24.39 6.78
C THR A 698 38.70 25.19 7.90
N GLU A 699 37.43 25.54 7.73
CA GLU A 699 36.63 26.24 8.75
C GLU A 699 36.34 25.36 9.98
N GLN A 700 36.07 24.06 9.78
CA GLN A 700 35.86 23.09 10.87
C GLN A 700 37.15 22.83 11.66
N ALA A 701 38.30 22.73 10.98
CA ALA A 701 39.60 22.60 11.62
C ALA A 701 39.92 23.80 12.53
N ASN A 702 39.53 25.02 12.12
CA ASN A 702 39.71 26.24 12.91
C ASN A 702 38.73 26.36 14.09
N ALA A 703 37.59 25.64 14.07
CA ALA A 703 36.57 25.67 15.11
C ALA A 703 36.78 24.64 16.24
N GLY A 704 37.87 23.85 16.20
CA GLY A 704 38.32 23.03 17.33
C GLY A 704 37.51 21.74 17.58
N GLY A 705 37.03 21.06 16.53
CA GLY A 705 36.38 19.76 16.71
C GLY A 705 36.35 18.88 15.46
N ASP A 706 36.55 17.58 15.67
CA ASP A 706 36.35 16.48 14.71
C ASP A 706 34.84 16.25 14.50
N GLN A 707 34.16 17.25 13.96
CA GLN A 707 32.70 17.32 13.95
C GLN A 707 32.15 16.84 12.61
N LEU A 708 31.49 15.68 12.64
CA LEU A 708 30.72 15.13 11.51
C LEU A 708 29.89 16.21 10.78
N HIS A 709 29.97 16.22 9.46
CA HIS A 709 29.24 17.18 8.63
C HIS A 709 27.76 16.78 8.50
N TRP A 710 26.91 17.36 9.35
CA TRP A 710 25.47 17.08 9.39
C TRP A 710 24.67 18.02 8.49
N ILE A 711 23.97 17.46 7.50
CA ILE A 711 23.07 18.19 6.59
C ILE A 711 21.61 17.89 6.94
N GLU A 712 20.70 18.85 6.79
CA GLU A 712 19.26 18.59 6.92
C GLU A 712 18.81 17.53 5.89
N GLU A 713 18.13 16.46 6.34
CA GLU A 713 17.70 15.33 5.51
C GLU A 713 16.91 15.82 4.28
N ARG A 714 16.00 16.77 4.49
CA ARG A 714 15.19 17.35 3.41
C ARG A 714 16.05 17.99 2.33
N VAL A 715 17.09 18.74 2.71
CA VAL A 715 17.98 19.43 1.77
C VAL A 715 18.81 18.41 0.99
N PHE A 716 19.34 17.39 1.68
CA PHE A 716 20.08 16.29 1.04
C PHE A 716 19.23 15.57 -0.01
N VAL A 717 17.97 15.28 0.34
CA VAL A 717 17.00 14.64 -0.53
C VAL A 717 16.65 15.50 -1.76
N GLU A 718 16.40 16.81 -1.58
CA GLU A 718 16.14 17.75 -2.68
C GLU A 718 17.35 17.89 -3.62
N LYS A 719 18.58 17.93 -3.06
CA LYS A 719 19.84 17.91 -3.82
C LYS A 719 20.02 16.61 -4.61
N THR A 720 19.69 15.46 -4.01
CA THR A 720 19.76 14.16 -4.69
C THR A 720 18.83 14.10 -5.91
N GLN A 721 17.61 14.62 -5.79
CA GLN A 721 16.69 14.66 -6.94
C GLN A 721 17.18 15.60 -8.04
N MET A 722 17.72 16.77 -7.69
CA MET A 722 18.33 17.67 -8.68
C MET A 722 19.49 16.95 -9.39
N PHE A 723 20.38 16.32 -8.63
CA PHE A 723 21.52 15.57 -9.15
C PHE A 723 21.07 14.47 -10.10
N GLY A 724 20.10 13.64 -9.70
CA GLY A 724 19.55 12.58 -10.54
C GLY A 724 18.88 13.11 -11.82
N LYS A 725 18.16 14.22 -11.75
CA LYS A 725 17.57 14.86 -12.95
C LYS A 725 18.67 15.26 -13.94
N THR A 726 19.76 15.86 -13.45
CA THR A 726 20.92 16.20 -14.28
C THR A 726 21.54 14.95 -14.93
N LEU A 727 21.78 13.89 -14.15
CA LEU A 727 22.35 12.64 -14.67
C LEU A 727 21.44 11.99 -15.71
N TYR A 728 20.12 12.05 -15.55
CA TYR A 728 19.18 11.55 -16.56
C TYR A 728 19.27 12.32 -17.88
N TYR A 729 19.20 13.66 -17.84
CA TYR A 729 19.26 14.46 -19.07
C TYR A 729 20.64 14.41 -19.77
N GLN A 730 21.70 14.08 -19.04
CA GLN A 730 23.04 13.83 -19.59
C GLN A 730 23.24 12.38 -20.08
N GLY A 731 22.28 11.48 -19.83
CA GLY A 731 22.35 10.08 -20.25
C GLY A 731 23.18 9.16 -19.35
N ASP A 732 23.51 9.60 -18.14
CA ASP A 732 24.16 8.81 -17.09
C ASP A 732 23.14 7.96 -16.30
N LEU A 733 21.86 8.37 -16.24
CA LEU A 733 20.72 7.53 -15.85
C LEU A 733 19.87 7.22 -17.08
N SER A 734 19.40 5.97 -17.18
CA SER A 734 18.54 5.50 -18.27
C SER A 734 17.06 5.75 -17.99
N TYR A 735 16.66 5.74 -16.70
CA TYR A 735 15.27 5.84 -16.28
C TYR A 735 15.05 7.10 -15.46
N PHE A 736 14.15 7.98 -15.94
CA PHE A 736 13.73 9.14 -15.17
C PHE A 736 13.04 8.75 -13.86
N GLU A 737 12.37 7.60 -13.86
CA GLU A 737 11.78 6.99 -12.66
C GLU A 737 12.79 6.83 -11.51
N SER A 738 14.09 6.75 -11.79
CA SER A 738 15.10 6.56 -10.77
C SER A 738 15.29 7.75 -9.82
N VAL A 739 14.70 8.91 -10.14
CA VAL A 739 14.65 10.07 -9.21
C VAL A 739 13.45 10.03 -8.26
N ASN A 740 12.69 8.94 -8.25
CA ASN A 740 11.54 8.73 -7.39
C ASN A 740 11.92 8.88 -5.90
N MET A 741 11.29 9.86 -5.25
CA MET A 741 11.53 10.18 -3.84
C MET A 741 11.29 9.03 -2.87
N GLU A 742 10.25 8.23 -3.10
CA GLU A 742 9.87 7.12 -2.22
C GLU A 742 10.90 5.99 -2.30
N THR A 743 11.30 5.61 -3.51
CA THR A 743 12.35 4.60 -3.72
C THR A 743 13.73 5.12 -3.29
N LEU A 744 14.02 6.41 -3.46
CA LEU A 744 15.25 7.03 -2.92
C LEU A 744 15.31 6.95 -1.39
N LYS A 745 14.19 7.24 -0.69
CA LYS A 745 14.11 7.09 0.76
C LYS A 745 14.32 5.64 1.21
N ASN A 746 13.78 4.68 0.48
CA ASN A 746 14.05 3.26 0.73
C ASN A 746 15.54 2.93 0.56
N GLY A 747 16.17 3.49 -0.49
CA GLY A 747 17.62 3.41 -0.70
C GLY A 747 18.42 4.00 0.46
N PHE A 748 18.07 5.19 0.93
CA PHE A 748 18.73 5.83 2.08
C PHE A 748 18.57 5.03 3.37
N ASN A 749 17.36 4.55 3.66
CA ASN A 749 17.12 3.67 4.81
C ASN A 749 18.00 2.41 4.72
N ARG A 750 18.17 1.85 3.52
CA ARG A 750 19.05 0.69 3.33
C ARG A 750 20.53 1.03 3.53
N LEU A 751 20.98 2.20 3.08
CA LEU A 751 22.34 2.68 3.32
C LEU A 751 22.57 2.98 4.81
N CYS A 752 21.53 3.34 5.57
CA CYS A 752 21.58 3.41 7.03
C CYS A 752 21.70 2.03 7.67
N ASP A 753 20.95 1.03 7.20
CA ASP A 753 21.07 -0.34 7.70
C ASP A 753 22.49 -0.91 7.47
N TYR A 754 23.18 -0.49 6.42
CA TYR A 754 24.58 -0.82 6.15
C TYR A 754 25.59 0.01 6.95
N GLY A 755 25.14 0.98 7.75
CA GLY A 755 26.02 1.86 8.53
C GLY A 755 26.75 2.92 7.71
N ILE A 756 26.43 3.08 6.42
CA ILE A 756 27.07 4.06 5.52
C ILE A 756 26.52 5.46 5.78
N LEU A 757 25.20 5.58 5.91
CA LEU A 757 24.50 6.85 6.15
C LEU A 757 24.02 6.91 7.61
N MET A 758 24.38 7.96 8.33
CA MET A 758 23.92 8.20 9.69
C MET A 758 22.75 9.16 9.73
N ILE A 759 21.78 8.93 10.62
CA ILE A 759 20.62 9.78 10.83
C ILE A 759 20.58 10.26 12.28
N LYS A 760 20.51 11.58 12.47
CA LYS A 760 20.23 12.22 13.76
C LYS A 760 18.77 12.69 13.78
N LYS A 761 17.94 11.98 14.55
CA LYS A 761 16.54 12.35 14.77
C LYS A 761 16.44 13.62 15.63
N PRO A 762 15.41 14.46 15.42
CA PRO A 762 15.22 15.68 16.20
C PRO A 762 14.92 15.34 17.66
N THR A 763 15.55 16.08 18.59
CA THR A 763 15.30 15.92 20.03
C THR A 763 14.26 16.92 20.56
N GLY A 764 13.91 17.93 19.75
CA GLY A 764 12.90 18.93 20.09
C GLY A 764 12.11 19.43 18.88
N PRO A 765 11.02 20.19 19.10
CA PRO A 765 10.06 20.58 18.05
C PRO A 765 10.62 21.53 16.97
N LYS A 766 11.74 22.21 17.25
CA LYS A 766 12.43 23.10 16.28
C LYS A 766 13.60 22.43 15.55
N GLU A 767 14.09 21.30 16.04
CA GLU A 767 15.16 20.56 15.37
C GLU A 767 14.56 19.76 14.21
N LYS A 768 15.34 19.63 13.14
CA LYS A 768 14.99 18.81 11.99
C LYS A 768 15.92 17.61 11.91
N THR A 769 15.46 16.54 11.29
CA THR A 769 16.28 15.37 11.01
C THR A 769 17.51 15.77 10.19
N LYS A 770 18.69 15.33 10.63
CA LYS A 770 19.95 15.54 9.91
C LYS A 770 20.56 14.21 9.51
N VAL A 771 21.35 14.25 8.43
CA VAL A 771 22.08 13.11 7.88
C VAL A 771 23.56 13.44 7.71
N ALA A 772 24.41 12.45 7.83
CA ALA A 772 25.86 12.56 7.63
C ALA A 772 26.43 11.25 7.08
N LEU A 773 27.49 11.33 6.29
CA LEU A 773 28.25 10.15 5.87
C LEU A 773 29.07 9.61 7.04
N HIS A 774 29.10 8.29 7.23
CA HIS A 774 29.92 7.66 8.26
C HIS A 774 31.43 7.82 7.95
N PRO A 775 32.30 8.08 8.95
CA PRO A 775 33.73 8.33 8.73
C PRO A 775 34.46 7.24 7.94
N ASP A 776 34.17 5.97 8.22
CA ASP A 776 34.78 4.81 7.54
C ASP A 776 34.51 4.76 6.03
N PHE A 777 33.48 5.49 5.57
CA PHE A 777 33.09 5.57 4.17
C PHE A 777 33.45 6.92 3.53
N MET A 778 34.18 7.79 4.25
CA MET A 778 34.64 9.07 3.75
C MET A 778 35.72 8.88 2.67
N PRO A 779 35.51 9.33 1.43
CA PRO A 779 36.49 9.16 0.37
C PRO A 779 37.64 10.16 0.51
N SER A 780 38.80 9.81 -0.04
CA SER A 780 39.96 10.69 -0.08
C SER A 780 39.82 11.78 -1.15
N ARG A 781 40.46 12.94 -0.92
CA ARG A 781 40.62 13.99 -1.91
C ARG A 781 42.02 13.93 -2.53
N GLY A 782 42.11 14.19 -3.83
CA GLY A 782 43.37 14.29 -4.58
C GLY A 782 44.11 15.59 -4.28
N ALA A 783 45.33 15.69 -4.82
CA ALA A 783 46.16 16.90 -4.71
C ALA A 783 45.52 18.14 -5.38
N ASP A 784 44.59 17.92 -6.31
CA ASP A 784 43.76 18.94 -6.97
C ASP A 784 42.55 19.36 -6.13
N GLY A 785 42.36 18.76 -4.95
CA GLY A 785 41.26 19.05 -4.04
C GLY A 785 39.95 18.32 -4.38
N HIS A 786 39.90 17.56 -5.47
CA HIS A 786 38.69 16.84 -5.88
C HIS A 786 38.57 15.46 -5.23
N VAL A 787 37.34 14.97 -5.05
CA VAL A 787 37.11 13.63 -4.51
C VAL A 787 37.58 12.55 -5.51
N ILE A 788 38.29 11.55 -4.99
CA ILE A 788 38.76 10.39 -5.76
C ILE A 788 37.69 9.30 -5.74
N ALA A 789 37.52 8.63 -6.88
CA ALA A 789 36.69 7.44 -7.03
C ALA A 789 37.37 6.19 -6.44
N SER A 790 37.54 6.16 -5.11
CA SER A 790 38.15 5.03 -4.40
C SER A 790 37.57 4.85 -2.98
N GLY A 791 37.83 3.69 -2.38
CA GLY A 791 37.41 3.34 -1.02
C GLY A 791 36.05 2.64 -0.95
N ALA A 792 35.65 2.23 0.25
CA ALA A 792 34.49 1.35 0.47
C ALA A 792 33.17 1.90 -0.09
N LEU A 793 32.97 3.22 -0.09
CA LEU A 793 31.80 3.84 -0.70
C LEU A 793 31.79 3.68 -2.22
N TRP A 794 32.96 3.85 -2.86
CA TRP A 794 33.09 3.67 -4.30
C TRP A 794 32.90 2.21 -4.69
N ASP A 795 33.43 1.27 -3.92
CA ASP A 795 33.27 -0.18 -4.15
C ASP A 795 31.77 -0.56 -4.18
N MET A 796 30.97 -0.02 -3.26
CA MET A 796 29.51 -0.19 -3.27
C MET A 796 28.86 0.43 -4.50
N VAL A 797 29.26 1.66 -4.88
CA VAL A 797 28.73 2.36 -6.08
C VAL A 797 29.06 1.59 -7.36
N GLU A 798 30.27 1.05 -7.46
CA GLU A 798 30.73 0.26 -8.60
C GLU A 798 29.99 -1.07 -8.66
N HIS A 799 29.88 -1.80 -7.54
CA HIS A 799 29.18 -3.08 -7.47
C HIS A 799 27.72 -2.95 -7.91
N ILE A 800 26.96 -1.98 -7.36
CA ILE A 800 25.60 -1.69 -7.84
C ILE A 800 25.63 -1.24 -9.31
N GLY A 801 26.65 -0.48 -9.71
CA GLY A 801 26.88 -0.03 -11.07
C GLY A 801 26.97 -1.17 -12.09
N THR A 802 27.52 -2.32 -11.69
CA THR A 802 27.62 -3.51 -12.56
C THR A 802 26.26 -4.12 -12.92
N LEU A 803 25.26 -3.99 -12.04
CA LEU A 803 23.91 -4.54 -12.21
C LEU A 803 23.02 -3.63 -13.08
N ARG A 804 23.46 -2.40 -13.36
CA ARG A 804 22.71 -1.45 -14.17
C ARG A 804 22.82 -1.74 -15.66
N ARG A 805 21.78 -1.36 -16.41
CA ARG A 805 21.79 -1.33 -17.88
C ARG A 805 22.95 -0.47 -18.40
N GLU A 806 23.57 -0.90 -19.50
CA GLU A 806 24.58 -0.10 -20.19
C GLU A 806 23.92 1.12 -20.86
N GLY A 807 24.42 2.31 -20.54
CA GLY A 807 23.98 3.59 -21.11
C GLY A 807 24.85 4.05 -22.27
N LYS A 808 24.36 5.02 -23.05
CA LYS A 808 25.05 5.57 -24.23
C LYS A 808 26.47 6.11 -23.93
N ASN A 809 26.66 6.66 -22.73
CA ASN A 809 27.94 7.25 -22.28
C ASN A 809 28.76 6.32 -21.36
N ARG A 810 28.30 5.11 -21.05
CA ARG A 810 28.88 4.22 -20.02
C ARG A 810 29.91 3.22 -20.54
N ARG A 811 30.27 3.28 -21.82
CA ARG A 811 31.38 2.47 -22.36
C ARG A 811 32.76 2.99 -21.88
N ASP A 812 32.82 4.22 -21.35
CA ASP A 812 34.03 4.88 -20.88
C ASP A 812 34.04 5.04 -19.33
N ASN A 813 34.21 3.94 -18.59
CA ASN A 813 34.04 3.88 -17.13
C ASN A 813 34.86 4.93 -16.34
N ALA A 814 36.09 5.25 -16.75
CA ALA A 814 36.96 6.18 -16.04
C ALA A 814 36.49 7.65 -16.14
N THR A 815 36.04 8.07 -17.32
CA THR A 815 35.58 9.45 -17.58
C THR A 815 34.20 9.71 -17.00
N VAL A 816 33.34 8.69 -16.97
CA VAL A 816 32.01 8.78 -16.33
C VAL A 816 32.14 8.92 -14.82
N SER A 817 33.04 8.16 -14.19
CA SER A 817 33.23 8.17 -12.74
C SER A 817 33.69 9.55 -12.23
N SER A 818 34.72 10.13 -12.87
CA SER A 818 35.20 11.48 -12.52
C SER A 818 34.16 12.58 -12.78
N ARG A 819 33.39 12.48 -13.88
CA ARG A 819 32.33 13.44 -14.19
C ARG A 819 31.20 13.42 -13.16
N VAL A 820 30.71 12.24 -12.80
CA VAL A 820 29.61 12.07 -11.85
C VAL A 820 30.01 12.60 -10.47
N LEU A 821 31.23 12.31 -10.01
CA LEU A 821 31.74 12.84 -8.74
C LEU A 821 31.90 14.36 -8.75
N ARG A 822 32.40 14.93 -9.85
CA ARG A 822 32.47 16.40 -10.01
C ARG A 822 31.09 17.05 -9.93
N PHE A 823 30.06 16.43 -10.52
CA PHE A 823 28.70 16.95 -10.39
C PHE A 823 28.17 16.84 -8.96
N ALA A 824 28.48 15.77 -8.23
CA ALA A 824 28.13 15.65 -6.82
C ALA A 824 28.75 16.80 -5.99
N GLU A 825 30.01 17.17 -6.26
CA GLU A 825 30.67 18.32 -5.63
C GLU A 825 29.97 19.65 -6.00
N VAL A 826 29.62 19.85 -7.27
CA VAL A 826 28.88 21.05 -7.70
C VAL A 826 27.52 21.16 -7.00
N VAL A 827 26.82 20.04 -6.84
CA VAL A 827 25.52 19.99 -6.12
C VAL A 827 25.70 20.23 -4.63
N ALA A 828 26.78 19.71 -4.02
CA ALA A 828 27.14 20.03 -2.64
C ALA A 828 27.31 21.54 -2.44
N ASN A 829 27.98 22.21 -3.39
CA ASN A 829 28.25 23.66 -3.38
C ASN A 829 27.08 24.54 -3.78
N SER A 830 26.06 23.96 -4.41
CA SER A 830 24.92 24.73 -4.90
C SER A 830 23.98 25.13 -3.75
N PRO A 831 23.42 26.36 -3.78
CA PRO A 831 22.32 26.71 -2.89
C PRO A 831 21.15 25.76 -3.14
N ALA A 832 20.31 25.57 -2.12
CA ALA A 832 19.14 24.68 -2.23
C ALA A 832 18.32 25.04 -3.49
N PRO A 833 17.91 24.04 -4.30
CA PRO A 833 17.20 24.30 -5.56
C PRO A 833 16.03 25.25 -5.37
N VAL A 834 16.02 26.35 -6.13
CA VAL A 834 14.79 27.11 -6.37
C VAL A 834 13.84 26.16 -7.10
N LYS A 835 12.59 26.05 -6.64
CA LYS A 835 11.57 25.18 -7.24
C LYS A 835 11.29 25.61 -8.69
N VAL A 836 12.01 25.04 -9.65
CA VAL A 836 11.70 25.21 -11.07
C VAL A 836 10.65 24.15 -11.42
N PRO A 837 9.42 24.53 -11.83
CA PRO A 837 8.43 23.58 -12.30
C PRO A 837 8.98 22.81 -13.51
N MET A 838 8.70 21.50 -13.55
CA MET A 838 9.08 20.65 -14.68
C MET A 838 8.61 21.28 -16.00
N PRO A 839 9.43 21.30 -17.06
CA PRO A 839 8.95 21.71 -18.37
C PRO A 839 7.84 20.74 -18.78
N SER A 840 6.67 21.30 -19.12
CA SER A 840 5.54 20.56 -19.66
C SER A 840 6.02 19.75 -20.89
N PRO A 841 5.79 18.43 -20.97
CA PRO A 841 6.23 17.67 -22.12
C PRO A 841 5.38 18.05 -23.34
N ALA A 842 6.07 18.57 -24.35
CA ALA A 842 5.60 19.03 -25.66
C ALA A 842 4.76 20.32 -25.67
N PRO A 843 5.00 21.22 -26.65
CA PRO A 843 4.19 22.42 -26.81
C PRO A 843 2.75 22.00 -27.05
N LYS A 844 1.81 22.66 -26.34
CA LYS A 844 0.40 22.68 -26.75
C LYS A 844 0.38 22.92 -28.25
N ARG A 845 -0.20 22.00 -29.03
CA ARG A 845 -0.52 22.27 -30.44
C ARG A 845 -1.34 23.56 -30.45
N GLY A 846 -0.69 24.66 -30.81
CA GLY A 846 -1.38 25.89 -31.15
C GLY A 846 -2.25 25.58 -32.35
N ASN A 847 -3.53 25.93 -32.26
CA ASN A 847 -4.36 26.10 -33.43
C ASN A 847 -3.70 27.14 -34.32
N GLY A 848 -3.00 26.67 -35.35
CA GLY A 848 -2.23 27.51 -36.24
C GLY A 848 -1.48 26.63 -37.22
N ALA A 849 -2.20 26.04 -38.16
CA ALA A 849 -1.59 25.49 -39.35
C ALA A 849 -0.96 26.66 -40.15
N PRO A 850 0.33 26.64 -40.49
CA PRO A 850 0.77 27.24 -41.73
C PRO A 850 0.53 26.21 -42.84
N LYS A 851 -0.19 26.61 -43.88
CA LYS A 851 -0.18 25.87 -45.16
C LYS A 851 1.26 25.82 -45.66
N LEU A 852 1.83 24.62 -45.73
CA LEU A 852 2.54 24.03 -46.88
C LEU A 852 3.08 22.65 -46.49
#